data_AF-A0A1C3H6S4-F1
#
_entry.id   AF-A0A1C3H6S4-F1
#
_cell.length_a   1.000
_cell.length_b   1.000
_cell.length_c   1.000
_cell.angle_alpha   90.00
_cell.angle_beta   90.00
_cell.angle_gamma   90.00
#
_symmetry.space_group_name_H-M   'P 1'
#
loop_
_entity.id
_entity.type
_entity.pdbx_description
1 polymer ?
#
loop_
_entity_poly.entity_id
_entity_poly.type
_entity_poly.pdbx_seq_one_letter_code
_entity_poly.pdbx_strand_id
1 'polypeptide(L)'
;MATGQKPHTDIHARLQSLGDWSARFAQTPDAAALAPFAEAFSLAYRDAFPPEDGVADAQTLQALPAEPPLALKLARGTDARQLQLKLYGRGQPASLSRVLPLLENIGFTVESVQPYAIAPDYWLQQYTLTLPAAIAPEAVESRLADAFRRIWTGTTDSDRLNVLLLVTTLDIGEIAVLRALGKYIIQAGAPYNYEQICAALNANPDAAAALIAAFHAKMRPQAGDATAAFSELQNRLQQVQSAEHEAILRWYFDLLTALLRTNYYQKDADGQPKNRLAFKFAARDIPGLPKPKPLYEIWVYSPKVEGVHLRGGKVARGGLRWSDRHADFRTEVLGLVKAQMVKNAIIVPVGSKGGFVVKNPPADRDAFMEAGKACYRTFIRGLLDLTDNLVEGKIVPPADTMRHDEDDPYLVVAADKGTAKFSDIANQIAAEYRFWLGDAFASGGSAGYDHKGIGITARGAWESVKRHFRLLGKNIQQDDTFTAIGIGDMSGDVFGNGMLLSANTRLLAAFNHLHIFIDPNPDPAASLAERERLFRLPRSTWADYNPALISQGGGVFARSDKTIAISPEMKAAFDIQEDSLPPTELISRLLKAPVDLIWNGGIGTYIKASDESHAQVGDRANDALRINGRDVRAKIIGEGGNLGMTQRGRIEAAQNGVRLNTDAIDNSGGVNCSDHEVNIKILLNQAIEAGELDLAARNALLAEMTDSVAAHVLRQNYLQPQTLSLALARRENLDDYARLMQQLEAEDRLDRAIENLPDDASLGKRRDASDNLTAPELAVLLAYSKMWLYDHLLASNLPDAPYHQQNLRHYFPAQLAEKYSKYMATHRLHREITSTWLTNDLVNRLGIAATWRASQASGDLSALVNHYTIARETSDAEALWQEIEAQDNRVPATLQIQLELRLRDHLERSIEALARHGVSGDDLETTISQLQQRITALLATAHAQRGQSRPRDKAAWQNLGLPEALAARLAALPLQFEALNTILAAKDDSSLEEDWQQPLTRLVGQGMFQ
;
A
#
# COMPACT_ATOMS: atom_id res chain seq x y z
N MET A 1 49.81 68.96 33.29
CA MET A 1 49.79 70.01 32.25
C MET A 1 50.32 69.40 30.96
N ALA A 2 49.45 69.21 29.97
CA ALA A 2 49.71 69.25 28.54
C ALA A 2 48.36 68.99 27.85
N THR A 3 47.89 69.99 27.14
CA THR A 3 46.57 70.11 26.51
C THR A 3 46.42 69.19 25.30
N GLY A 4 45.47 68.24 25.36
CA GLY A 4 45.03 67.46 24.21
C GLY A 4 43.91 68.18 23.46
N GLN A 5 44.27 68.80 22.33
CA GLN A 5 43.34 69.37 21.36
C GLN A 5 42.41 68.28 20.79
N LYS A 6 41.09 68.53 20.83
CA LYS A 6 40.11 67.81 20.00
C LYS A 6 40.24 68.26 18.54
N PRO A 7 40.23 67.37 17.52
CA PRO A 7 40.16 67.80 16.15
C PRO A 7 38.72 68.15 15.78
N HIS A 8 38.47 69.42 15.47
CA HIS A 8 37.21 69.92 14.89
C HIS A 8 37.33 70.18 13.37
N THR A 9 38.26 69.50 12.68
CA THR A 9 38.64 69.78 11.29
C THR A 9 38.02 68.89 10.20
N ASP A 10 37.09 67.97 10.51
CA ASP A 10 36.82 66.86 9.59
C ASP A 10 35.50 66.94 8.76
N ILE A 11 34.56 67.83 9.09
CA ILE A 11 33.26 67.85 8.38
C ILE A 11 33.36 68.48 6.98
N HIS A 12 34.09 69.59 6.83
CA HIS A 12 34.23 70.26 5.53
C HIS A 12 35.05 69.42 4.53
N ALA A 13 36.08 68.72 5.01
CA ALA A 13 36.89 67.81 4.19
C ALA A 13 36.09 66.59 3.73
N ARG A 14 35.27 65.98 4.62
CA ARG A 14 34.33 64.91 4.25
C ARG A 14 33.24 65.36 3.27
N LEU A 15 32.70 66.56 3.42
CA LEU A 15 31.72 67.08 2.46
C LEU A 15 32.33 67.34 1.08
N GLN A 16 33.59 67.78 1.00
CA GLN A 16 34.32 67.89 -0.26
C GLN A 16 34.58 66.52 -0.89
N SER A 17 35.06 65.53 -0.13
CA SER A 17 35.31 64.19 -0.67
C SER A 17 34.05 63.51 -1.21
N LEU A 18 32.89 63.74 -0.59
CA LEU A 18 31.58 63.27 -1.07
C LEU A 18 31.12 63.96 -2.37
N GLY A 19 31.44 65.25 -2.54
CA GLY A 19 31.23 66.00 -3.77
C GLY A 19 32.13 65.49 -4.91
N ASP A 20 33.42 65.26 -4.62
CA ASP A 20 34.40 64.70 -5.55
C ASP A 20 34.03 63.28 -6.00
N TRP A 21 33.48 62.47 -5.09
CA TRP A 21 32.96 61.14 -5.41
C TRP A 21 31.89 61.20 -6.50
N SER A 22 30.92 62.11 -6.34
CA SER A 22 29.77 62.26 -7.24
C SER A 22 30.21 62.79 -8.61
N ALA A 23 31.17 63.71 -8.64
CA ALA A 23 31.76 64.21 -9.88
C ALA A 23 32.56 63.14 -10.64
N ARG A 24 33.30 62.28 -9.93
CA ARG A 24 34.04 61.15 -10.51
C ARG A 24 33.10 60.06 -11.04
N PHE A 25 32.02 59.75 -10.32
CA PHE A 25 30.98 58.82 -10.76
C PHE A 25 30.31 59.28 -12.07
N ALA A 26 30.09 60.58 -12.23
CA ALA A 26 29.53 61.15 -13.47
C ALA A 26 30.49 61.08 -14.67
N GLN A 27 31.80 60.88 -14.43
CA GLN A 27 32.85 60.81 -15.46
C GLN A 27 33.21 59.38 -15.85
N THR A 28 32.73 58.37 -15.11
CA THR A 28 32.96 56.96 -15.45
C THR A 28 32.17 56.51 -16.69
N PRO A 29 32.67 55.51 -17.46
CA PRO A 29 31.91 54.88 -18.53
C PRO A 29 30.55 54.38 -18.02
N ASP A 30 29.50 54.45 -18.85
CA ASP A 30 28.10 54.08 -18.53
C ASP A 30 27.32 54.98 -17.55
N ALA A 31 27.92 56.06 -17.04
CA ALA A 31 27.27 56.97 -16.09
C ALA A 31 25.91 57.53 -16.56
N ALA A 32 25.74 57.77 -17.87
CA ALA A 32 24.48 58.24 -18.45
C ALA A 32 23.36 57.19 -18.38
N ALA A 33 23.68 55.90 -18.50
CA ALA A 33 22.72 54.80 -18.37
C ALA A 33 22.34 54.51 -16.91
N LEU A 34 23.17 54.96 -15.96
CA LEU A 34 23.02 54.78 -14.51
C LEU A 34 22.57 56.07 -13.80
N ALA A 35 22.15 57.09 -14.56
CA ALA A 35 21.70 58.38 -14.05
C ALA A 35 20.68 58.32 -12.87
N PRO A 36 19.75 57.35 -12.80
CA PRO A 36 18.84 57.21 -11.66
C PRO A 36 19.56 56.94 -10.31
N PHE A 37 20.77 56.38 -10.34
CA PHE A 37 21.55 56.07 -9.13
C PHE A 37 22.52 57.18 -8.72
N ALA A 38 22.92 58.05 -9.65
CA ALA A 38 23.98 59.06 -9.44
C ALA A 38 23.72 60.00 -8.25
N GLU A 39 22.47 60.43 -8.05
CA GLU A 39 22.08 61.24 -6.89
C GLU A 39 21.49 60.42 -5.72
N ALA A 40 21.15 59.16 -5.98
CA ALA A 40 20.42 58.30 -5.05
C ALA A 40 21.34 57.57 -4.04
N PHE A 41 22.63 57.41 -4.34
CA PHE A 41 23.61 56.76 -3.45
C PHE A 41 23.64 57.43 -2.06
N SER A 42 23.45 56.68 -0.97
CA SER A 42 23.51 57.26 0.38
C SER A 42 24.91 57.78 0.73
N LEU A 43 24.96 58.75 1.66
CA LEU A 43 26.23 59.28 2.16
C LEU A 43 27.10 58.20 2.81
N ALA A 44 26.48 57.26 3.52
CA ALA A 44 27.18 56.14 4.16
C ALA A 44 27.85 55.21 3.14
N TYR A 45 27.23 55.00 1.96
CA TYR A 45 27.84 54.23 0.88
C TYR A 45 29.01 54.99 0.24
N ARG A 46 28.84 56.28 -0.07
CA ARG A 46 29.89 57.10 -0.71
C ARG A 46 31.13 57.29 0.17
N ASP A 47 30.98 57.26 1.49
CA ASP A 47 32.10 57.29 2.45
C ASP A 47 32.87 55.95 2.50
N ALA A 48 32.21 54.84 2.15
CA ALA A 48 32.75 53.49 2.27
C ALA A 48 33.35 52.93 0.96
N PHE A 49 32.85 53.36 -0.21
CA PHE A 49 33.23 52.80 -1.51
C PHE A 49 33.74 53.87 -2.48
N PRO A 50 34.70 53.55 -3.36
CA PRO A 50 35.11 54.45 -4.43
C PRO A 50 34.06 54.54 -5.57
N PRO A 51 34.06 55.61 -6.39
CA PRO A 51 33.09 55.80 -7.47
C PRO A 51 33.03 54.65 -8.48
N GLU A 52 34.16 54.00 -8.74
CA GLU A 52 34.28 52.89 -9.68
C GLU A 52 33.47 51.66 -9.21
N ASP A 53 33.48 51.37 -7.90
CA ASP A 53 32.65 50.32 -7.29
C ASP A 53 31.16 50.69 -7.38
N GLY A 54 30.85 51.98 -7.25
CA GLY A 54 29.50 52.51 -7.43
C GLY A 54 28.90 52.17 -8.78
N VAL A 55 29.69 52.25 -9.87
CA VAL A 55 29.23 51.91 -11.23
C VAL A 55 28.88 50.42 -11.32
N ALA A 56 29.79 49.55 -10.85
CA ALA A 56 29.59 48.10 -10.86
C ALA A 56 28.40 47.67 -9.98
N ASP A 57 28.19 48.33 -8.84
CA ASP A 57 27.08 48.07 -7.93
C ASP A 57 25.76 48.57 -8.55
N ALA A 58 25.73 49.76 -9.17
CA ALA A 58 24.55 50.26 -9.88
C ALA A 58 24.12 49.37 -11.05
N GLN A 59 25.08 48.87 -11.85
CA GLN A 59 24.79 47.90 -12.91
C GLN A 59 24.16 46.62 -12.36
N THR A 60 24.64 46.14 -11.21
CA THR A 60 24.09 44.95 -10.55
C THR A 60 22.67 45.20 -10.04
N LEU A 61 22.42 46.36 -9.44
CA LEU A 61 21.10 46.76 -8.96
C LEU A 61 20.09 46.92 -10.11
N GLN A 62 20.52 47.43 -11.26
CA GLN A 62 19.70 47.56 -12.46
C GLN A 62 19.37 46.18 -13.08
N ALA A 63 20.30 45.23 -12.99
CA ALA A 63 20.15 43.87 -13.49
C ALA A 63 19.48 42.90 -12.48
N LEU A 64 18.95 43.41 -11.36
CA LEU A 64 18.29 42.57 -10.38
C LEU A 64 17.10 41.81 -11.01
N PRO A 65 16.94 40.51 -10.73
CA PRO A 65 15.79 39.75 -11.21
C PRO A 65 14.48 40.33 -10.65
N ALA A 66 13.35 40.05 -11.31
CA ALA A 66 12.06 40.51 -10.83
C ALA A 66 11.68 39.85 -9.49
N GLU A 67 11.84 38.51 -9.40
CA GLU A 67 11.55 37.72 -8.21
C GLU A 67 12.52 36.52 -8.07
N PRO A 68 13.21 36.35 -6.92
CA PRO A 68 13.41 37.36 -5.90
C PRO A 68 14.34 38.47 -6.43
N PRO A 69 14.14 39.74 -6.07
CA PRO A 69 15.01 40.83 -6.52
C PRO A 69 16.30 40.86 -5.71
N LEU A 70 17.13 39.85 -5.92
CA LEU A 70 18.35 39.61 -5.17
C LEU A 70 19.47 39.13 -6.10
N ALA A 71 20.67 39.68 -5.91
CA ALA A 71 21.89 39.29 -6.61
C ALA A 71 23.06 39.22 -5.64
N LEU A 72 24.09 38.48 -6.03
CA LEU A 72 25.30 38.26 -5.23
C LEU A 72 26.52 38.50 -6.12
N LYS A 73 27.53 39.17 -5.56
CA LYS A 73 28.89 39.23 -6.13
C LYS A 73 29.91 38.77 -5.11
N LEU A 74 30.97 38.13 -5.60
CA LEU A 74 32.06 37.63 -4.76
C LEU A 74 33.39 38.24 -5.23
N ALA A 75 34.16 38.78 -4.29
CA ALA A 75 35.48 39.34 -4.55
C ALA A 75 36.50 38.78 -3.57
N ARG A 76 37.80 38.88 -3.91
CA ARG A 76 38.89 38.50 -3.01
C ARG A 76 39.02 39.52 -1.88
N GLY A 77 39.20 39.03 -0.65
CA GLY A 77 39.51 39.84 0.52
C GLY A 77 40.99 40.21 0.60
N THR A 78 41.44 40.65 1.79
CA THR A 78 42.84 41.06 2.01
C THR A 78 43.79 39.88 2.19
N ASP A 79 43.28 38.71 2.61
CA ASP A 79 44.01 37.44 2.70
C ASP A 79 43.53 36.48 1.60
N ALA A 80 44.38 35.56 1.17
CA ALA A 80 44.08 34.50 0.20
C ALA A 80 42.92 33.58 0.62
N ARG A 81 42.61 33.51 1.92
CA ARG A 81 41.48 32.76 2.49
C ARG A 81 40.24 33.62 2.77
N GLN A 82 40.35 34.93 2.61
CA GLN A 82 39.27 35.86 2.88
C GLN A 82 38.56 36.24 1.57
N LEU A 83 37.25 36.34 1.64
CA LEU A 83 36.36 36.73 0.54
C LEU A 83 35.44 37.85 0.98
N GLN A 84 35.07 38.71 0.05
CA GLN A 84 34.08 39.76 0.22
C GLN A 84 32.84 39.39 -0.59
N LEU A 85 31.73 39.13 0.09
CA LEU A 85 30.45 38.84 -0.54
C LEU A 85 29.57 40.09 -0.46
N LYS A 86 29.16 40.62 -1.61
CA LYS A 86 28.18 41.69 -1.72
C LYS A 86 26.81 41.10 -2.07
N LEU A 87 25.85 41.25 -1.17
CA LEU A 87 24.47 40.83 -1.36
C LEU A 87 23.61 42.06 -1.64
N TYR A 88 23.02 42.11 -2.84
CA TYR A 88 22.20 43.22 -3.30
C TYR A 88 20.73 42.82 -3.24
N GLY A 89 19.84 43.76 -2.92
CA GLY A 89 18.42 43.51 -3.08
C GLY A 89 17.56 44.76 -3.15
N ARG A 90 16.28 44.53 -3.48
CA ARG A 90 15.22 45.54 -3.52
C ARG A 90 14.15 45.29 -2.47
N GLY A 91 13.61 46.36 -1.87
CA GLY A 91 12.61 46.31 -0.81
C GLY A 91 13.22 46.16 0.58
N GLN A 92 12.69 45.26 1.40
CA GLN A 92 13.22 45.06 2.75
C GLN A 92 14.60 44.37 2.74
N PRO A 93 15.58 44.88 3.50
CA PRO A 93 16.88 44.22 3.68
C PRO A 93 16.74 42.79 4.21
N ALA A 94 17.60 41.90 3.72
CA ALA A 94 17.68 40.53 4.20
C ALA A 94 18.01 40.47 5.70
N SER A 95 17.24 39.69 6.48
CA SER A 95 17.57 39.45 7.88
C SER A 95 18.86 38.65 8.01
N LEU A 96 19.75 39.04 8.93
CA LEU A 96 20.96 38.28 9.25
C LEU A 96 20.63 36.86 9.72
N SER A 97 19.54 36.69 10.48
CA SER A 97 19.07 35.37 10.91
C SER A 97 18.66 34.45 9.76
N ARG A 98 18.41 35.02 8.57
CA ARG A 98 18.13 34.27 7.35
C ARG A 98 19.38 34.03 6.52
N VAL A 99 20.32 34.99 6.44
CA VAL A 99 21.51 34.89 5.57
C VAL A 99 22.64 34.08 6.21
N LEU A 100 22.95 34.33 7.48
CA LEU A 100 24.08 33.71 8.16
C LEU A 100 24.03 32.16 8.12
N PRO A 101 22.89 31.50 8.43
CA PRO A 101 22.83 30.04 8.36
C PRO A 101 23.09 29.49 6.95
N LEU A 102 22.77 30.24 5.89
CA LEU A 102 23.02 29.80 4.51
C LEU A 102 24.52 29.80 4.22
N LEU A 103 25.19 30.89 4.58
CA LEU A 103 26.63 31.04 4.37
C LEU A 103 27.43 30.02 5.19
N GLU A 104 27.03 29.78 6.45
CA GLU A 104 27.64 28.76 7.30
C GLU A 104 27.45 27.34 6.75
N ASN A 105 26.28 27.04 6.19
CA ASN A 105 26.01 25.75 5.56
C ASN A 105 26.83 25.52 4.28
N ILE A 106 27.17 26.58 3.55
CA ILE A 106 28.08 26.54 2.40
C ILE A 106 29.54 26.42 2.86
N GLY A 107 29.84 26.63 4.14
CA GLY A 107 31.18 26.47 4.71
C GLY A 107 31.95 27.76 4.95
N PHE A 108 31.30 28.92 4.85
CA PHE A 108 31.89 30.20 5.20
C PHE A 108 31.84 30.45 6.71
N THR A 109 32.92 31.02 7.25
CA THR A 109 32.89 31.71 8.55
C THR A 109 32.66 33.19 8.30
N VAL A 110 31.60 33.77 8.87
CA VAL A 110 31.29 35.19 8.71
C VAL A 110 32.00 36.00 9.80
N GLU A 111 32.94 36.86 9.40
CA GLU A 111 33.71 37.69 10.33
C GLU A 111 33.00 39.01 10.68
N SER A 112 32.42 39.65 9.66
CA SER A 112 31.68 40.90 9.83
C SER A 112 30.65 41.08 8.73
N VAL A 113 29.62 41.89 9.02
CA VAL A 113 28.62 42.33 8.05
C VAL A 113 28.46 43.85 8.14
N GLN A 114 28.41 44.50 6.98
CA GLN A 114 28.20 45.93 6.85
C GLN A 114 26.99 46.19 5.95
N PRO A 115 25.85 46.62 6.51
CA PRO A 115 24.67 46.96 5.73
C PRO A 115 24.74 48.41 5.23
N TYR A 116 24.33 48.61 3.98
CA TYR A 116 24.23 49.91 3.32
C TYR A 116 22.86 50.05 2.67
N ALA A 117 22.13 51.12 2.98
CA ALA A 117 21.03 51.57 2.13
C ALA A 117 21.66 52.29 0.93
N ILE A 118 21.57 51.72 -0.27
CA ILE A 118 22.24 52.30 -1.44
C ILE A 118 21.40 53.44 -1.99
N ALA A 119 20.16 53.17 -2.37
CA ALA A 119 19.23 54.11 -2.98
C ALA A 119 17.82 53.85 -2.40
N PRO A 120 16.80 54.69 -2.68
CA PRO A 120 15.42 54.39 -2.29
C PRO A 120 15.03 52.96 -2.73
N ASP A 121 14.57 52.14 -1.79
CA ASP A 121 14.24 50.72 -1.97
C ASP A 121 15.39 49.77 -2.33
N TYR A 122 16.65 50.22 -2.43
CA TYR A 122 17.80 49.35 -2.74
C TYR A 122 18.80 49.27 -1.58
N TRP A 123 19.26 48.06 -1.30
CA TRP A 123 20.19 47.79 -0.22
C TRP A 123 21.34 46.89 -0.66
N LEU A 124 22.46 47.01 0.04
CA LEU A 124 23.63 46.15 -0.05
C LEU A 124 24.00 45.68 1.36
N GLN A 125 24.33 44.40 1.49
CA GLN A 125 24.99 43.88 2.67
C GLN A 125 26.33 43.28 2.24
N GLN A 126 27.42 43.84 2.73
CA GLN A 126 28.76 43.32 2.50
C GLN A 126 29.17 42.42 3.66
N TYR A 127 29.53 41.19 3.34
CA TYR A 127 29.99 40.18 4.29
C TYR A 127 31.48 39.91 4.07
N THR A 128 32.26 40.00 5.15
CA THR A 128 33.63 39.50 5.16
C THR A 128 33.59 38.04 5.57
N LEU A 129 34.02 37.16 4.68
CA LEU A 129 33.96 35.71 4.83
C LEU A 129 35.36 35.12 4.87
N THR A 130 35.57 34.10 5.69
CA THR A 130 36.83 33.36 5.75
C THR A 130 36.58 31.87 5.51
N LEU A 131 37.49 31.25 4.76
CA LEU A 131 37.45 29.83 4.41
C LEU A 131 38.60 29.04 5.05
N PRO A 132 38.40 27.73 5.28
CA PRO A 132 39.48 26.85 5.75
C PRO A 132 40.67 26.79 4.79
N ALA A 133 40.41 26.85 3.48
CA ALA A 133 41.39 26.82 2.40
C ALA A 133 41.14 27.94 1.38
N ALA A 134 42.21 28.39 0.72
CA ALA A 134 42.12 29.42 -0.31
C ALA A 134 41.42 28.87 -1.55
N ILE A 135 40.44 29.62 -2.08
CA ILE A 135 39.77 29.31 -3.35
C ILE A 135 39.83 30.53 -4.27
N ALA A 136 39.79 30.30 -5.58
CA ALA A 136 39.62 31.39 -6.55
C ALA A 136 38.12 31.80 -6.59
N PRO A 137 37.76 33.05 -6.23
CA PRO A 137 36.37 33.50 -6.23
C PRO A 137 35.68 33.28 -7.58
N GLU A 138 36.41 33.53 -8.66
CA GLU A 138 35.92 33.49 -10.04
C GLU A 138 35.48 32.08 -10.45
N ALA A 139 36.06 31.04 -9.83
CA ALA A 139 35.73 29.64 -10.10
C ALA A 139 34.43 29.17 -9.43
N VAL A 140 33.90 29.95 -8.49
CA VAL A 140 32.77 29.54 -7.64
C VAL A 140 31.61 30.54 -7.68
N GLU A 141 31.86 31.81 -7.97
CA GLU A 141 30.88 32.90 -7.92
C GLU A 141 29.55 32.57 -8.63
N SER A 142 29.60 32.10 -9.88
CA SER A 142 28.37 31.78 -10.63
C SER A 142 27.57 30.64 -10.01
N ARG A 143 28.23 29.57 -9.52
CA ARG A 143 27.57 28.43 -8.87
C ARG A 143 27.01 28.84 -7.51
N LEU A 144 27.76 29.67 -6.77
CA LEU A 144 27.34 30.22 -5.49
C LEU A 144 26.12 31.14 -5.63
N ALA A 145 26.11 32.02 -6.62
CA ALA A 145 25.00 32.92 -6.88
C ALA A 145 23.72 32.15 -7.22
N ASP A 146 23.80 31.13 -8.09
CA ASP A 146 22.64 30.28 -8.40
C ASP A 146 22.19 29.46 -7.19
N ALA A 147 23.12 28.85 -6.45
CA ALA A 147 22.82 28.11 -5.22
C ALA A 147 22.11 29.01 -4.19
N PHE A 148 22.65 30.19 -3.93
CA PHE A 148 22.07 31.15 -2.99
C PHE A 148 20.66 31.54 -3.42
N ARG A 149 20.45 31.86 -4.70
CA ARG A 149 19.12 32.18 -5.24
C ARG A 149 18.14 31.04 -5.02
N ARG A 150 18.50 29.80 -5.37
CA ARG A 150 17.63 28.62 -5.23
C ARG A 150 17.31 28.26 -3.78
N ILE A 151 18.27 28.46 -2.88
CA ILE A 151 18.06 28.27 -1.44
C ILE A 151 17.15 29.39 -0.91
N TRP A 152 17.37 30.63 -1.35
CA TRP A 152 16.59 31.79 -0.94
C TRP A 152 15.12 31.68 -1.31
N THR A 153 14.82 31.18 -2.51
CA THR A 153 13.45 30.90 -2.98
C THR A 153 12.85 29.62 -2.41
N GLY A 154 13.62 28.81 -1.68
CA GLY A 154 13.20 27.52 -1.16
C GLY A 154 12.99 26.45 -2.24
N THR A 155 13.62 26.59 -3.41
CA THR A 155 13.62 25.56 -4.46
C THR A 155 14.62 24.43 -4.18
N THR A 156 15.58 24.66 -3.28
CA THR A 156 16.49 23.62 -2.75
C THR A 156 16.74 23.84 -1.26
N ASP A 157 17.11 22.78 -0.55
CA ASP A 157 17.39 22.83 0.89
C ASP A 157 18.76 23.47 1.20
N SER A 158 18.89 24.01 2.41
CA SER A 158 20.16 24.51 2.96
C SER A 158 20.64 23.61 4.10
N ASP A 159 21.71 22.85 3.86
CA ASP A 159 22.38 22.05 4.88
C ASP A 159 23.89 21.99 4.62
N ARG A 160 24.60 21.24 5.47
CA ARG A 160 26.06 21.12 5.43
C ARG A 160 26.62 20.47 4.17
N LEU A 161 25.82 19.83 3.30
CA LEU A 161 26.32 19.34 2.01
C LEU A 161 26.66 20.47 1.04
N ASN A 162 26.16 21.69 1.29
CA ASN A 162 26.46 22.84 0.44
C ASN A 162 27.95 23.23 0.48
N VAL A 163 28.74 22.72 1.43
CA VAL A 163 30.21 22.80 1.44
C VAL A 163 30.82 22.25 0.15
N LEU A 164 30.21 21.23 -0.46
CA LEU A 164 30.67 20.64 -1.71
C LEU A 164 30.72 21.66 -2.86
N LEU A 165 29.93 22.74 -2.82
CA LEU A 165 30.03 23.82 -3.82
C LEU A 165 31.43 24.45 -3.87
N LEU A 166 32.09 24.54 -2.71
CA LEU A 166 33.39 25.19 -2.56
C LEU A 166 34.56 24.26 -2.85
N VAL A 167 34.41 22.98 -2.50
CA VAL A 167 35.51 21.99 -2.57
C VAL A 167 35.41 21.03 -3.76
N THR A 168 34.38 21.16 -4.60
CA THR A 168 34.20 20.38 -5.84
C THR A 168 33.72 21.27 -6.99
N THR A 169 33.59 20.68 -8.19
CA THR A 169 32.93 21.32 -9.34
C THR A 169 31.41 21.14 -9.35
N LEU A 170 30.84 20.48 -8.33
CA LEU A 170 29.41 20.16 -8.30
C LEU A 170 28.53 21.40 -8.21
N ASP A 171 27.39 21.38 -8.88
CA ASP A 171 26.35 22.39 -8.74
C ASP A 171 25.33 22.03 -7.64
N ILE A 172 24.45 22.98 -7.32
CA ILE A 172 23.46 22.81 -6.24
C ILE A 172 22.39 21.75 -6.55
N GLY A 173 22.15 21.47 -7.84
CA GLY A 173 21.24 20.41 -8.28
C GLY A 173 21.84 19.02 -8.12
N GLU A 174 23.13 18.86 -8.47
CA GLU A 174 23.90 17.63 -8.21
C GLU A 174 24.02 17.37 -6.70
N ILE A 175 24.27 18.40 -5.89
CA ILE A 175 24.25 18.28 -4.42
C ILE A 175 22.85 17.88 -3.92
N ALA A 176 21.77 18.35 -4.57
CA ALA A 176 20.41 17.92 -4.23
C ALA A 176 20.17 16.43 -4.54
N VAL A 177 20.84 15.84 -5.53
CA VAL A 177 20.81 14.38 -5.78
C VAL A 177 21.45 13.64 -4.61
N LEU A 178 22.65 14.03 -4.19
CA LEU A 178 23.32 13.43 -3.03
C LEU A 178 22.46 13.54 -1.77
N ARG A 179 21.87 14.72 -1.54
CA ARG A 179 20.94 14.97 -0.44
C ARG A 179 19.72 14.04 -0.49
N ALA A 180 19.07 13.93 -1.65
CA ALA A 180 17.89 13.08 -1.82
C ALA A 180 18.21 11.60 -1.57
N LEU A 181 19.33 11.10 -2.11
CA LEU A 181 19.79 9.73 -1.88
C LEU A 181 20.19 9.50 -0.41
N GLY A 182 20.87 10.45 0.22
CA GLY A 182 21.22 10.40 1.65
C GLY A 182 19.99 10.30 2.55
N LYS A 183 18.91 11.04 2.23
CA LYS A 183 17.63 10.93 2.96
C LYS A 183 16.95 9.58 2.73
N TYR A 184 17.04 9.02 1.52
CA TYR A 184 16.57 7.66 1.26
C TYR A 184 17.37 6.62 2.05
N ILE A 185 18.71 6.74 2.18
CA ILE A 185 19.55 5.83 2.98
C ILE A 185 19.06 5.74 4.43
N ILE A 186 18.68 6.88 5.04
CA ILE A 186 18.07 6.91 6.38
C ILE A 186 16.75 6.13 6.40
N GLN A 187 15.84 6.43 5.47
CA GLN A 187 14.54 5.75 5.38
C GLN A 187 14.69 4.25 5.06
N ALA A 188 15.73 3.86 4.32
CA ALA A 188 16.07 2.48 4.00
C ALA A 188 16.54 1.67 5.22
N GLY A 189 16.78 2.32 6.36
CA GLY A 189 17.13 1.67 7.62
C GLY A 189 18.64 1.51 7.82
N ALA A 190 19.47 2.28 7.12
CA ALA A 190 20.91 2.27 7.35
C ALA A 190 21.22 2.75 8.79
N PRO A 191 22.25 2.21 9.46
CA PRO A 191 22.56 2.48 10.86
C PRO A 191 23.32 3.82 11.06
N TYR A 192 22.98 4.85 10.28
CA TYR A 192 23.63 6.15 10.29
C TYR A 192 22.59 7.25 10.42
N ASN A 193 22.98 8.39 10.98
CA ASN A 193 22.17 9.60 10.96
C ASN A 193 22.58 10.51 9.78
N TYR A 194 21.75 11.51 9.48
CA TYR A 194 21.99 12.38 8.33
C TYR A 194 23.25 13.25 8.48
N GLU A 195 23.66 13.58 9.71
CA GLU A 195 24.88 14.35 9.96
C GLU A 195 26.13 13.54 9.63
N GLN A 196 26.15 12.24 9.98
CA GLN A 196 27.22 11.30 9.60
C GLN A 196 27.32 11.18 8.07
N ILE A 197 26.18 11.12 7.37
CA ILE A 197 26.15 11.10 5.91
C ILE A 197 26.77 12.38 5.33
N CYS A 198 26.41 13.54 5.87
CA CYS A 198 26.98 14.82 5.43
C CYS A 198 28.49 14.87 5.69
N ALA A 199 28.94 14.42 6.87
CA ALA A 199 30.35 14.39 7.23
C ALA A 199 31.16 13.47 6.30
N ALA A 200 30.64 12.29 5.96
CA ALA A 200 31.31 11.35 5.07
C ALA A 200 31.50 11.91 3.65
N LEU A 201 30.46 12.56 3.09
CA LEU A 201 30.56 13.21 1.78
C LEU A 201 31.51 14.41 1.78
N ASN A 202 31.40 15.28 2.79
CA ASN A 202 32.24 16.47 2.90
C ASN A 202 33.72 16.15 3.16
N ALA A 203 34.01 15.07 3.89
CA ALA A 203 35.38 14.62 4.15
C ALA A 203 36.02 13.93 2.94
N ASN A 204 35.23 13.50 1.95
CA ASN A 204 35.70 12.78 0.76
C ASN A 204 35.16 13.43 -0.53
N PRO A 205 35.54 14.70 -0.83
CA PRO A 205 34.99 15.45 -1.96
C PRO A 205 35.23 14.78 -3.33
N ASP A 206 36.37 14.11 -3.52
CA ASP A 206 36.65 13.36 -4.76
C ASP A 206 35.70 12.17 -4.96
N ALA A 207 35.34 11.48 -3.87
CA ALA A 207 34.36 10.40 -3.93
C ALA A 207 32.95 10.95 -4.20
N ALA A 208 32.58 12.09 -3.59
CA ALA A 208 31.31 12.76 -3.87
C ALA A 208 31.20 13.20 -5.35
N ALA A 209 32.28 13.71 -5.93
CA ALA A 209 32.33 14.04 -7.35
C ALA A 209 32.25 12.79 -8.24
N ALA A 210 32.95 11.71 -7.89
CA ALA A 210 32.89 10.44 -8.63
C ALA A 210 31.49 9.79 -8.57
N LEU A 211 30.77 9.92 -7.45
CA LEU A 211 29.38 9.48 -7.32
C LEU A 211 28.47 10.18 -8.34
N ILE A 212 28.59 11.50 -8.45
CA ILE A 212 27.82 12.28 -9.43
C ILE A 212 28.25 11.97 -10.87
N ALA A 213 29.55 11.78 -11.13
CA ALA A 213 30.03 11.35 -12.44
C ALA A 213 29.42 10.00 -12.86
N ALA A 214 29.37 9.02 -11.95
CA ALA A 214 28.72 7.72 -12.18
C ALA A 214 27.20 7.87 -12.38
N PHE A 215 26.53 8.73 -11.61
CA PHE A 215 25.12 9.07 -11.81
C PHE A 215 24.86 9.63 -13.22
N HIS A 216 25.68 10.59 -13.67
CA HIS A 216 25.55 11.16 -15.00
C HIS A 216 25.84 10.16 -16.11
N ALA A 217 26.89 9.35 -15.95
CA ALA A 217 27.24 8.32 -16.91
C ALA A 217 26.15 7.26 -17.07
N LYS A 218 25.40 6.95 -16.01
CA LYS A 218 24.30 5.96 -16.06
C LYS A 218 22.96 6.54 -16.50
N MET A 219 22.62 7.76 -16.07
CA MET A 219 21.24 8.26 -16.11
C MET A 219 20.98 9.34 -17.15
N ARG A 220 22.02 9.95 -17.73
CA ARG A 220 21.83 11.00 -18.74
C ARG A 220 21.23 10.39 -20.02
N PRO A 221 20.20 11.00 -20.63
CA PRO A 221 19.70 10.56 -21.92
C PRO A 221 20.83 10.51 -22.94
N GLN A 222 20.91 9.44 -23.73
CA GLN A 222 21.98 9.19 -24.71
C GLN A 222 23.38 8.98 -24.10
N ALA A 223 23.48 8.71 -22.79
CA ALA A 223 24.75 8.31 -22.19
C ALA A 223 25.26 6.99 -22.79
N GLY A 224 26.59 6.87 -22.89
CA GLY A 224 27.27 5.65 -23.31
C GLY A 224 27.49 4.68 -22.14
N ASP A 225 28.53 3.87 -22.25
CA ASP A 225 28.91 2.91 -21.21
C ASP A 225 29.36 3.62 -19.91
N ALA A 226 28.71 3.27 -18.80
CA ALA A 226 29.00 3.81 -17.46
C ALA A 226 30.14 3.05 -16.73
N THR A 227 30.66 1.96 -17.29
CA THR A 227 31.63 1.06 -16.64
C THR A 227 32.88 1.79 -16.13
N ALA A 228 33.43 2.72 -16.91
CA ALA A 228 34.61 3.48 -16.52
C ALA A 228 34.32 4.39 -15.31
N ALA A 229 33.16 5.05 -15.29
CA ALA A 229 32.77 5.94 -14.18
C ALA A 229 32.52 5.16 -12.88
N PHE A 230 31.88 3.99 -12.96
CA PHE A 230 31.69 3.11 -11.79
C PHE A 230 33.00 2.50 -11.30
N SER A 231 33.94 2.18 -12.20
CA SER A 231 35.28 1.70 -11.86
C SER A 231 36.09 2.78 -11.14
N GLU A 232 36.05 4.03 -11.64
CA GLU A 232 36.69 5.17 -10.97
C GLU A 232 36.07 5.44 -9.61
N LEU A 233 34.74 5.42 -9.50
CA LEU A 233 34.05 5.52 -8.22
C LEU A 233 34.53 4.44 -7.24
N GLN A 234 34.61 3.18 -7.68
CA GLN A 234 35.12 2.09 -6.84
C GLN A 234 36.56 2.33 -6.36
N ASN A 235 37.44 2.84 -7.23
CA ASN A 235 38.81 3.21 -6.85
C ASN A 235 38.84 4.34 -5.80
N ARG A 236 37.96 5.35 -5.94
CA ARG A 236 37.85 6.45 -4.96
C ARG A 236 37.36 5.95 -3.61
N LEU A 237 36.40 5.02 -3.59
CA LEU A 237 35.93 4.41 -2.35
C LEU A 237 37.05 3.66 -1.61
N GLN A 238 37.93 2.96 -2.32
CA GLN A 238 39.08 2.26 -1.73
C GLN A 238 40.13 3.20 -1.09
N GLN A 239 40.13 4.48 -1.46
CA GLN A 239 41.07 5.47 -0.92
C GLN A 239 40.54 6.19 0.33
N VAL A 240 39.28 5.93 0.70
CA VAL A 240 38.63 6.53 1.87
C VAL A 240 39.29 6.01 3.15
N GLN A 241 39.79 6.93 3.98
CA GLN A 241 40.57 6.57 5.17
C GLN A 241 39.71 6.04 6.33
N SER A 242 38.46 6.50 6.43
CA SER A 242 37.53 6.08 7.48
C SER A 242 36.64 4.95 6.99
N ALA A 243 36.71 3.79 7.65
CA ALA A 243 35.86 2.64 7.33
C ALA A 243 34.35 2.97 7.44
N GLU A 244 33.97 3.84 8.38
CA GLU A 244 32.60 4.33 8.50
C GLU A 244 32.19 5.16 7.27
N HIS A 245 33.07 6.07 6.84
CA HIS A 245 32.80 6.87 5.63
C HIS A 245 32.73 6.00 4.39
N GLU A 246 33.62 5.02 4.25
CA GLU A 246 33.60 4.06 3.14
C GLU A 246 32.27 3.30 3.12
N ALA A 247 31.82 2.79 4.27
CA ALA A 247 30.54 2.08 4.38
C ALA A 247 29.34 2.98 3.99
N ILE A 248 29.33 4.25 4.40
CA ILE A 248 28.30 5.22 3.99
C ILE A 248 28.35 5.47 2.48
N LEU A 249 29.53 5.70 1.92
CA LEU A 249 29.68 5.97 0.48
C LEU A 249 29.37 4.72 -0.36
N ARG A 250 29.57 3.52 0.19
CA ARG A 250 29.16 2.25 -0.44
C ARG A 250 27.64 2.15 -0.60
N TRP A 251 26.86 2.66 0.36
CA TRP A 251 25.41 2.77 0.18
C TRP A 251 25.05 3.59 -1.06
N TYR A 252 25.71 4.72 -1.30
CA TYR A 252 25.47 5.49 -2.52
C TYR A 252 25.82 4.70 -3.79
N PHE A 253 26.96 4.00 -3.80
CA PHE A 253 27.34 3.12 -4.91
C PHE A 253 26.26 2.07 -5.20
N ASP A 254 25.76 1.42 -4.16
CA ASP A 254 24.73 0.38 -4.28
C ASP A 254 23.40 0.95 -4.79
N LEU A 255 22.99 2.14 -4.31
CA LEU A 255 21.81 2.84 -4.82
C LEU A 255 21.94 3.22 -6.29
N LEU A 256 23.10 3.73 -6.71
CA LEU A 256 23.34 4.06 -8.11
C LEU A 256 23.34 2.82 -9.00
N THR A 257 23.83 1.69 -8.48
CA THR A 257 23.79 0.40 -9.18
C THR A 257 22.35 -0.07 -9.39
N ALA A 258 21.52 -0.01 -8.34
CA ALA A 258 20.10 -0.40 -8.35
C ALA A 258 19.15 0.64 -8.99
N LEU A 259 19.65 1.83 -9.39
CA LEU A 259 18.83 2.90 -9.96
C LEU A 259 18.39 2.56 -11.39
N LEU A 260 17.08 2.58 -11.63
CA LEU A 260 16.46 2.23 -12.91
C LEU A 260 16.06 3.45 -13.73
N ARG A 261 15.46 4.47 -13.08
CA ARG A 261 14.96 5.70 -13.73
C ARG A 261 15.10 6.90 -12.80
N THR A 262 15.27 8.09 -13.37
CA THR A 262 15.21 9.37 -12.64
C THR A 262 14.64 10.48 -13.52
N ASN A 263 13.97 11.46 -12.89
CA ASN A 263 13.41 12.61 -13.59
C ASN A 263 14.38 13.81 -13.62
N TYR A 264 15.62 13.65 -13.11
CA TYR A 264 16.58 14.75 -12.94
C TYR A 264 16.83 15.57 -14.23
N TYR A 265 16.82 14.91 -15.40
CA TYR A 265 17.07 15.57 -16.70
C TYR A 265 15.81 16.14 -17.35
N GLN A 266 14.64 15.85 -16.79
CA GLN A 266 13.37 16.34 -17.32
C GLN A 266 13.17 17.81 -16.98
N LYS A 267 12.59 18.54 -17.92
CA LYS A 267 12.25 19.95 -17.75
C LYS A 267 10.75 20.14 -17.57
N ASP A 268 10.36 21.25 -16.96
CA ASP A 268 8.97 21.70 -16.95
C ASP A 268 8.60 22.45 -18.24
N ALA A 269 7.38 22.98 -18.29
CA ALA A 269 6.86 23.69 -19.46
C ALA A 269 7.64 24.98 -19.80
N ASP A 270 8.32 25.58 -18.82
CA ASP A 270 9.13 26.79 -18.98
C ASP A 270 10.60 26.46 -19.30
N GLY A 271 10.91 25.18 -19.51
CA GLY A 271 12.27 24.70 -19.80
C GLY A 271 13.20 24.68 -18.58
N GLN A 272 12.66 24.85 -17.36
CA GLN A 272 13.42 24.82 -16.12
C GLN A 272 13.50 23.40 -15.54
N PRO A 273 14.50 23.10 -14.68
CA PRO A 273 14.52 21.85 -13.95
C PRO A 273 13.26 21.68 -13.09
N LYS A 274 12.70 20.47 -13.07
CA LYS A 274 11.52 20.19 -12.24
C LYS A 274 11.80 20.46 -10.75
N ASN A 275 10.80 20.95 -10.04
CA ASN A 275 10.86 21.28 -8.61
C ASN A 275 10.88 20.08 -7.64
N ARG A 276 11.16 18.88 -8.16
CA ARG A 276 11.15 17.60 -7.43
C ARG A 276 12.10 16.63 -8.11
N LEU A 277 12.77 15.82 -7.31
CA LEU A 277 13.58 14.69 -7.76
C LEU A 277 12.81 13.40 -7.52
N ALA A 278 12.85 12.49 -8.47
CA ALA A 278 12.29 11.16 -8.36
C ALA A 278 13.32 10.12 -8.80
N PHE A 279 13.38 9.00 -8.09
CA PHE A 279 14.28 7.88 -8.33
C PHE A 279 13.50 6.57 -8.24
N LYS A 280 13.58 5.72 -9.26
CA LYS A 280 13.02 4.36 -9.24
C LYS A 280 14.15 3.36 -9.05
N PHE A 281 14.11 2.57 -7.99
CA PHE A 281 15.11 1.55 -7.68
C PHE A 281 14.57 0.14 -7.89
N ALA A 282 15.42 -0.78 -8.34
CA ALA A 282 15.23 -2.22 -8.19
C ALA A 282 15.51 -2.59 -6.71
N ALA A 283 14.48 -2.68 -5.88
CA ALA A 283 14.68 -2.77 -4.43
C ALA A 283 15.41 -4.05 -4.02
N ARG A 284 15.17 -5.14 -4.75
CA ARG A 284 15.80 -6.45 -4.52
C ARG A 284 17.32 -6.40 -4.61
N ASP A 285 17.83 -5.52 -5.47
CA ASP A 285 19.25 -5.36 -5.78
C ASP A 285 19.99 -4.47 -4.78
N ILE A 286 19.28 -3.76 -3.89
CA ILE A 286 19.89 -2.93 -2.84
C ILE A 286 20.37 -3.84 -1.70
N PRO A 287 21.69 -3.94 -1.43
CA PRO A 287 22.23 -4.70 -0.30
C PRO A 287 21.77 -4.10 1.03
N GLY A 288 21.56 -4.94 2.05
CA GLY A 288 21.18 -4.49 3.39
C GLY A 288 19.76 -3.92 3.54
N LEU A 289 18.98 -3.80 2.46
CA LEU A 289 17.60 -3.33 2.52
C LEU A 289 16.73 -4.30 3.35
N PRO A 290 15.94 -3.83 4.34
CA PRO A 290 15.09 -4.68 5.15
C PRO A 290 14.10 -5.50 4.32
N LYS A 291 13.95 -6.79 4.67
CA LYS A 291 12.93 -7.67 4.08
C LYS A 291 11.51 -7.31 4.59
N PRO A 292 10.45 -7.59 3.82
CA PRO A 292 10.46 -8.06 2.43
C PRO A 292 10.90 -6.94 1.47
N LYS A 293 11.61 -7.29 0.39
CA LYS A 293 12.08 -6.31 -0.61
C LYS A 293 11.05 -6.21 -1.75
N PRO A 294 10.38 -5.07 -1.95
CA PRO A 294 9.48 -4.87 -3.09
C PRO A 294 10.19 -5.06 -4.44
N LEU A 295 9.44 -5.20 -5.53
CA LEU A 295 10.04 -5.19 -6.87
C LEU A 295 10.69 -3.83 -7.14
N TYR A 296 9.94 -2.74 -6.91
CA TYR A 296 10.41 -1.37 -7.11
C TYR A 296 10.14 -0.48 -5.91
N GLU A 297 11.06 0.45 -5.64
CA GLU A 297 10.82 1.60 -4.77
C GLU A 297 10.99 2.89 -5.55
N ILE A 298 9.97 3.75 -5.49
CA ILE A 298 10.02 5.09 -6.08
C ILE A 298 10.17 6.10 -4.95
N TRP A 299 11.33 6.72 -4.86
CA TRP A 299 11.63 7.79 -3.92
C TRP A 299 11.39 9.15 -4.58
N VAL A 300 10.60 10.01 -3.95
CA VAL A 300 10.31 11.37 -4.40
C VAL A 300 10.75 12.36 -3.33
N TYR A 301 11.52 13.36 -3.75
CA TYR A 301 12.16 14.31 -2.87
C TYR A 301 11.95 15.75 -3.37
N SER A 302 11.65 16.65 -2.45
CA SER A 302 11.75 18.10 -2.64
C SER A 302 11.97 18.78 -1.28
N PRO A 303 12.25 20.10 -1.21
CA PRO A 303 12.35 20.83 0.05
C PRO A 303 11.07 20.83 0.90
N LYS A 304 9.93 20.43 0.32
CA LYS A 304 8.62 20.40 1.02
C LYS A 304 8.14 19.00 1.36
N VAL A 305 8.49 18.00 0.54
CA VAL A 305 7.99 16.62 0.65
C VAL A 305 9.12 15.59 0.53
N GLU A 306 9.03 14.57 1.36
CA GLU A 306 9.71 13.28 1.17
C GLU A 306 8.61 12.22 1.03
N GLY A 307 8.72 11.35 0.01
CA GLY A 307 7.72 10.33 -0.26
C GLY A 307 8.32 9.08 -0.87
N VAL A 308 7.75 7.93 -0.53
CA VAL A 308 8.15 6.63 -1.06
C VAL A 308 6.93 5.87 -1.57
N HIS A 309 7.07 5.17 -2.69
CA HIS A 309 6.07 4.23 -3.19
C HIS A 309 6.73 2.88 -3.46
N LEU A 310 6.26 1.86 -2.74
CA LEU A 310 6.77 0.49 -2.72
C LEU A 310 5.82 -0.40 -3.55
N ARG A 311 6.32 -1.09 -4.58
CA ARG A 311 5.51 -1.94 -5.47
C ARG A 311 5.98 -3.39 -5.42
N GLY A 312 5.08 -4.33 -5.14
CA GLY A 312 5.38 -5.77 -5.17
C GLY A 312 5.53 -6.36 -6.58
N GLY A 313 4.99 -5.68 -7.61
CA GLY A 313 4.99 -6.14 -9.01
C GLY A 313 4.63 -5.04 -10.00
N LYS A 314 4.54 -5.38 -11.29
CA LYS A 314 4.18 -4.44 -12.37
C LYS A 314 2.73 -3.98 -12.29
N VAL A 315 1.80 -4.93 -12.19
CA VAL A 315 0.39 -4.62 -11.94
C VAL A 315 0.20 -4.61 -10.43
N ALA A 316 0.41 -3.44 -9.81
CA ALA A 316 0.35 -3.29 -8.36
C ALA A 316 -0.53 -2.11 -7.95
N ARG A 317 -1.12 -2.22 -6.76
CA ARG A 317 -2.09 -1.25 -6.27
C ARG A 317 -2.05 -1.10 -4.75
N GLY A 318 -2.24 0.14 -4.30
CA GLY A 318 -2.30 0.45 -2.89
C GLY A 318 -2.54 1.91 -2.56
N GLY A 319 -2.93 2.12 -1.31
CA GLY A 319 -3.20 3.44 -0.75
C GLY A 319 -1.94 4.29 -0.54
N LEU A 320 -2.07 5.61 -0.66
CA LEU A 320 -1.01 6.58 -0.34
C LEU A 320 -1.29 7.27 0.99
N ARG A 321 -0.44 7.05 1.99
CA ARG A 321 -0.59 7.59 3.34
C ARG A 321 0.09 8.95 3.50
N TRP A 322 -0.58 9.89 4.15
CA TRP A 322 0.09 11.04 4.75
C TRP A 322 0.53 10.64 6.16
N SER A 323 1.84 10.48 6.34
CA SER A 323 2.45 10.06 7.60
C SER A 323 2.89 11.26 8.44
N ASP A 324 2.82 11.10 9.76
CA ASP A 324 3.41 11.97 10.78
C ASP A 324 4.78 11.45 11.27
N ARG A 325 5.25 10.29 10.75
CA ARG A 325 6.52 9.65 11.15
C ARG A 325 7.70 10.09 10.30
N HIS A 326 8.17 11.32 10.49
CA HIS A 326 9.27 11.87 9.69
C HIS A 326 10.56 11.02 9.70
N ALA A 327 10.89 10.39 10.83
CA ALA A 327 12.13 9.64 10.97
C ALA A 327 12.14 8.29 10.26
N ASP A 328 10.99 7.63 10.09
CA ASP A 328 10.92 6.24 9.64
C ASP A 328 9.62 5.87 8.89
N PHE A 329 8.97 6.82 8.21
CA PHE A 329 7.74 6.55 7.47
C PHE A 329 7.90 5.46 6.40
N ARG A 330 9.09 5.24 5.83
CA ARG A 330 9.29 4.09 4.92
C ARG A 330 9.05 2.75 5.64
N THR A 331 9.48 2.60 6.89
CA THR A 331 9.21 1.40 7.71
C THR A 331 7.72 1.23 7.95
N GLU A 332 7.00 2.33 8.23
CA GLU A 332 5.53 2.31 8.31
C GLU A 332 4.91 1.83 6.99
N VAL A 333 5.31 2.42 5.87
CA VAL A 333 4.80 2.07 4.54
C VAL A 333 5.12 0.61 4.19
N LEU A 334 6.31 0.12 4.51
CA LEU A 334 6.71 -1.28 4.28
C LEU A 334 5.84 -2.26 5.07
N GLY A 335 5.54 -1.96 6.34
CA GLY A 335 4.62 -2.76 7.15
C GLY A 335 3.21 -2.84 6.54
N LEU A 336 2.74 -1.75 5.92
CA LEU A 336 1.46 -1.72 5.20
C LEU A 336 1.50 -2.48 3.88
N VAL A 337 2.61 -2.43 3.12
CA VAL A 337 2.78 -3.23 1.90
C VAL A 337 2.64 -4.70 2.22
N LYS A 338 3.29 -5.18 3.29
CA LYS A 338 3.23 -6.58 3.71
C LYS A 338 1.78 -7.04 3.91
N ALA A 339 1.01 -6.28 4.71
CA ALA A 339 -0.40 -6.57 4.93
C ALA A 339 -1.21 -6.51 3.61
N GLN A 340 -0.89 -5.55 2.74
CA GLN A 340 -1.55 -5.38 1.45
C GLN A 340 -1.25 -6.53 0.48
N MET A 341 -0.06 -7.14 0.51
CA MET A 341 0.30 -8.27 -0.35
C MET A 341 -0.59 -9.48 -0.07
N VAL A 342 -0.77 -9.86 1.21
CA VAL A 342 -1.67 -10.94 1.63
C VAL A 342 -3.13 -10.59 1.28
N LYS A 343 -3.55 -9.34 1.54
CA LYS A 343 -4.91 -8.88 1.26
C LYS A 343 -5.24 -8.84 -0.23
N ASN A 344 -4.27 -8.57 -1.09
CA ASN A 344 -4.46 -8.51 -2.54
C ASN A 344 -4.43 -9.87 -3.23
N ALA A 345 -4.15 -10.97 -2.51
CA ALA A 345 -4.09 -12.31 -3.12
C ALA A 345 -5.40 -12.77 -3.77
N ILE A 346 -6.51 -12.04 -3.60
CA ILE A 346 -7.79 -12.32 -4.23
C ILE A 346 -8.15 -11.41 -5.42
N ILE A 347 -7.37 -10.37 -5.69
CA ILE A 347 -7.63 -9.40 -6.76
C ILE A 347 -6.53 -9.47 -7.83
N VAL A 348 -6.71 -8.69 -8.90
CA VAL A 348 -5.79 -8.65 -10.04
C VAL A 348 -4.42 -8.03 -9.68
N PRO A 349 -4.34 -6.83 -9.10
CA PRO A 349 -3.05 -6.23 -8.80
C PRO A 349 -2.44 -6.78 -7.51
N VAL A 350 -1.12 -7.05 -7.55
CA VAL A 350 -0.36 -7.34 -6.33
C VAL A 350 -0.27 -6.11 -5.42
N GLY A 351 0.21 -6.29 -4.18
CA GLY A 351 0.30 -5.20 -3.21
C GLY A 351 1.28 -4.08 -3.60
N SER A 352 0.84 -2.83 -3.50
CA SER A 352 1.73 -1.67 -3.36
C SER A 352 1.32 -0.82 -2.15
N LYS A 353 2.16 0.14 -1.77
CA LYS A 353 1.79 1.20 -0.83
C LYS A 353 2.71 2.39 -1.04
N GLY A 354 2.18 3.58 -0.84
CA GLY A 354 3.03 4.76 -0.72
C GLY A 354 2.77 5.53 0.56
N GLY A 355 3.72 6.39 0.91
CA GLY A 355 3.56 7.34 1.98
C GLY A 355 4.43 8.55 1.77
N PHE A 356 3.99 9.69 2.29
CA PHE A 356 4.75 10.94 2.25
C PHE A 356 4.63 11.71 3.55
N VAL A 357 5.62 12.57 3.81
CA VAL A 357 5.68 13.49 4.93
C VAL A 357 5.81 14.93 4.44
N VAL A 358 5.20 15.86 5.16
CA VAL A 358 5.33 17.31 4.91
C VAL A 358 6.44 17.81 5.84
N LYS A 359 7.59 18.22 5.30
CA LYS A 359 8.79 18.50 6.12
C LYS A 359 8.62 19.62 7.14
N ASN A 360 7.95 20.71 6.74
CA ASN A 360 7.72 21.91 7.55
C ASN A 360 6.23 22.24 7.57
N PRO A 361 5.41 21.46 8.31
CA PRO A 361 3.97 21.64 8.32
C PRO A 361 3.59 22.96 9.03
N PRO A 362 2.71 23.80 8.43
CA PRO A 362 2.14 24.95 9.11
C PRO A 362 1.38 24.56 10.37
N ALA A 363 1.39 25.43 11.39
CA ALA A 363 0.64 25.22 12.64
C ALA A 363 -0.87 25.46 12.46
N ASP A 364 -1.25 26.37 11.56
CA ASP A 364 -2.65 26.63 11.23
C ASP A 364 -3.28 25.44 10.48
N ARG A 365 -4.51 25.07 10.83
CA ARG A 365 -5.16 23.86 10.34
C ARG A 365 -5.47 23.91 8.84
N ASP A 366 -5.94 25.05 8.34
CA ASP A 366 -6.31 25.18 6.93
C ASP A 366 -5.05 25.24 6.08
N ALA A 367 -4.04 25.99 6.53
CA ALA A 367 -2.72 26.01 5.90
C ALA A 367 -2.03 24.63 5.93
N PHE A 368 -2.18 23.86 7.01
CA PHE A 368 -1.69 22.48 7.13
C PHE A 368 -2.32 21.58 6.06
N MET A 369 -3.65 21.63 5.91
CA MET A 369 -4.35 20.84 4.90
C MET A 369 -3.94 21.21 3.47
N GLU A 370 -3.79 22.51 3.16
CA GLU A 370 -3.32 22.95 1.84
C GLU A 370 -1.87 22.56 1.58
N ALA A 371 -0.98 22.64 2.57
CA ALA A 371 0.39 22.15 2.47
C ALA A 371 0.44 20.64 2.18
N GLY A 372 -0.42 19.86 2.86
CA GLY A 372 -0.58 18.43 2.60
C GLY A 372 -1.04 18.13 1.18
N LYS A 373 -2.07 18.83 0.68
CA LYS A 373 -2.52 18.71 -0.72
C LYS A 373 -1.41 19.08 -1.70
N ALA A 374 -0.67 20.16 -1.46
CA ALA A 374 0.43 20.58 -2.33
C ALA A 374 1.56 19.53 -2.37
N CYS A 375 1.95 18.98 -1.23
CA CYS A 375 2.94 17.91 -1.15
C CYS A 375 2.47 16.62 -1.82
N TYR A 376 1.19 16.26 -1.66
CA TYR A 376 0.58 15.13 -2.36
C TYR A 376 0.64 15.31 -3.89
N ARG A 377 0.32 16.51 -4.41
CA ARG A 377 0.46 16.81 -5.84
C ARG A 377 1.89 16.62 -6.32
N THR A 378 2.87 17.15 -5.59
CA THR A 378 4.30 16.97 -5.91
C THR A 378 4.68 15.49 -5.91
N PHE A 379 4.19 14.72 -4.94
CA PHE A 379 4.46 13.29 -4.85
C PHE A 379 3.90 12.51 -6.05
N ILE A 380 2.61 12.68 -6.37
CA ILE A 380 1.97 12.02 -7.53
C ILE A 380 2.67 12.38 -8.84
N ARG A 381 2.98 13.67 -9.04
CA ARG A 381 3.72 14.11 -10.22
C ARG A 381 5.11 13.48 -10.31
N GLY A 382 5.79 13.28 -9.19
CA GLY A 382 7.08 12.57 -9.15
C GLY A 382 6.96 11.10 -9.54
N LEU A 383 5.85 10.42 -9.19
CA LEU A 383 5.58 9.06 -9.64
C LEU A 383 5.32 9.00 -11.15
N LEU A 384 4.47 9.89 -11.66
CA LEU A 384 4.11 9.95 -13.09
C LEU A 384 5.28 10.40 -13.98
N ASP A 385 6.21 11.20 -13.45
CA ASP A 385 7.44 11.56 -14.16
C ASP A 385 8.29 10.34 -14.54
N LEU A 386 8.16 9.20 -13.84
CA LEU A 386 8.95 7.99 -14.08
C LEU A 386 8.16 6.85 -14.74
N THR A 387 6.83 7.01 -14.88
CA THR A 387 5.92 5.95 -15.33
C THR A 387 5.69 6.07 -16.84
N ASP A 388 5.77 4.96 -17.58
CA ASP A 388 5.47 4.98 -19.01
C ASP A 388 3.99 5.30 -19.24
N ASN A 389 3.64 5.90 -20.37
CA ASN A 389 2.25 6.13 -20.76
C ASN A 389 1.84 5.18 -21.90
N LEU A 390 0.54 5.09 -22.17
CA LEU A 390 -0.02 4.36 -23.30
C LEU A 390 -0.81 5.34 -24.18
N VAL A 391 -0.34 5.57 -25.40
CA VAL A 391 -1.00 6.47 -26.36
C VAL A 391 -1.32 5.66 -27.60
N GLU A 392 -2.61 5.56 -27.96
CA GLU A 392 -3.09 4.77 -29.10
C GLU A 392 -2.57 3.31 -29.07
N GLY A 393 -2.58 2.69 -27.90
CA GLY A 393 -2.11 1.32 -27.68
C GLY A 393 -0.59 1.14 -27.69
N LYS A 394 0.20 2.21 -27.88
CA LYS A 394 1.67 2.16 -27.91
C LYS A 394 2.28 2.72 -26.63
N ILE A 395 3.34 2.06 -26.14
CA ILE A 395 4.10 2.54 -24.98
C ILE A 395 4.86 3.80 -25.35
N VAL A 396 4.67 4.86 -24.56
CA VAL A 396 5.37 6.12 -24.68
C VAL A 396 6.11 6.40 -23.36
N PRO A 397 7.43 6.26 -23.30
CA PRO A 397 8.18 6.56 -22.09
C PRO A 397 8.21 8.08 -21.81
N PRO A 398 8.43 8.50 -20.55
CA PRO A 398 8.62 9.91 -20.23
C PRO A 398 9.80 10.50 -21.01
N ALA A 399 9.65 11.74 -21.47
CA ALA A 399 10.70 12.45 -22.19
C ALA A 399 11.99 12.55 -21.34
N ASP A 400 13.15 12.64 -21.99
CA ASP A 400 14.46 12.84 -21.35
C ASP A 400 14.75 11.89 -20.17
N THR A 401 14.35 10.61 -20.32
CA THR A 401 14.50 9.58 -19.27
C THR A 401 15.25 8.37 -19.79
N MET A 402 16.42 8.10 -19.20
CA MET A 402 17.13 6.84 -19.41
C MET A 402 16.43 5.71 -18.65
N ARG A 403 16.19 4.58 -19.31
CA ARG A 403 15.48 3.41 -18.77
C ARG A 403 16.43 2.22 -18.70
N HIS A 404 16.54 1.63 -17.52
CA HIS A 404 17.30 0.38 -17.28
C HIS A 404 16.39 -0.80 -16.91
N ASP A 405 15.09 -0.67 -17.19
CA ASP A 405 14.03 -1.64 -16.97
C ASP A 405 13.11 -1.73 -18.19
N GLU A 406 12.24 -2.73 -18.17
CA GLU A 406 11.22 -2.97 -19.20
C GLU A 406 10.07 -1.94 -19.16
N ASP A 407 9.07 -2.11 -20.04
CA ASP A 407 7.90 -1.24 -20.10
C ASP A 407 7.07 -1.34 -18.81
N ASP A 408 6.77 -0.17 -18.22
CA ASP A 408 6.06 -0.03 -16.96
C ASP A 408 4.98 1.07 -17.03
N PRO A 409 3.88 0.83 -17.78
CA PRO A 409 2.84 1.82 -17.99
C PRO A 409 1.71 1.78 -16.95
N TYR A 410 1.74 0.84 -16.01
CA TYR A 410 0.65 0.63 -15.06
C TYR A 410 0.99 1.19 -13.68
N LEU A 411 0.25 2.22 -13.26
CA LEU A 411 0.33 2.78 -11.92
C LEU A 411 -1.08 3.15 -11.46
N VAL A 412 -1.57 2.48 -10.42
CA VAL A 412 -2.84 2.80 -9.76
C VAL A 412 -2.60 3.12 -8.31
N VAL A 413 -3.20 4.22 -7.84
CA VAL A 413 -3.13 4.68 -6.46
C VAL A 413 -4.51 4.63 -5.81
N ALA A 414 -4.55 4.61 -4.49
CA ALA A 414 -5.78 4.75 -3.73
C ALA A 414 -5.59 5.71 -2.55
N ALA A 415 -6.69 6.15 -1.96
CA ALA A 415 -6.64 6.90 -0.71
C ALA A 415 -6.27 6.01 0.49
N ASP A 416 -5.68 6.61 1.51
CA ASP A 416 -5.39 6.01 2.81
C ASP A 416 -5.57 7.07 3.93
N LYS A 417 -5.07 6.79 5.14
CA LYS A 417 -5.04 7.73 6.26
C LYS A 417 -4.40 9.06 5.81
N GLY A 418 -5.14 10.14 6.06
CA GLY A 418 -4.74 11.51 5.72
C GLY A 418 -4.99 11.92 4.27
N THR A 419 -5.41 11.00 3.38
CA THR A 419 -5.64 11.28 1.95
C THR A 419 -7.02 10.85 1.45
N ALA A 420 -7.96 10.54 2.35
CA ALA A 420 -9.31 10.01 2.05
C ALA A 420 -10.08 10.76 0.93
N LYS A 421 -9.86 12.06 0.76
CA LYS A 421 -10.52 12.89 -0.27
C LYS A 421 -9.60 13.30 -1.42
N PHE A 422 -8.44 12.66 -1.57
CA PHE A 422 -7.41 13.07 -2.53
C PHE A 422 -7.45 12.28 -3.85
N SER A 423 -8.29 11.24 -3.98
CA SER A 423 -8.43 10.48 -5.24
C SER A 423 -8.77 11.37 -6.43
N ASP A 424 -9.67 12.34 -6.26
CA ASP A 424 -10.00 13.31 -7.32
C ASP A 424 -8.78 14.19 -7.70
N ILE A 425 -7.93 14.55 -6.74
CA ILE A 425 -6.68 15.29 -7.00
C ILE A 425 -5.72 14.43 -7.83
N ALA A 426 -5.59 13.14 -7.50
CA ALA A 426 -4.75 12.22 -8.25
C ALA A 426 -5.26 12.02 -9.70
N ASN A 427 -6.57 11.83 -9.88
CA ASN A 427 -7.19 11.72 -11.20
C ASN A 427 -7.05 13.01 -12.03
N GLN A 428 -7.17 14.18 -11.40
CA GLN A 428 -6.91 15.46 -12.06
C GLN A 428 -5.46 15.54 -12.58
N ILE A 429 -4.47 15.12 -11.78
CA ILE A 429 -3.07 15.10 -12.22
C ILE A 429 -2.86 14.07 -13.34
N ALA A 430 -3.47 12.88 -13.25
CA ALA A 430 -3.41 11.90 -14.33
C ALA A 430 -3.93 12.47 -15.65
N ALA A 431 -5.02 13.25 -15.60
CA ALA A 431 -5.54 13.97 -16.77
C ALA A 431 -4.57 15.06 -17.29
N GLU A 432 -3.89 15.82 -16.42
CA GLU A 432 -2.83 16.77 -16.81
C GLU A 432 -1.71 16.06 -17.60
N TYR A 433 -1.35 14.85 -17.21
CA TYR A 433 -0.34 14.01 -17.87
C TYR A 433 -0.88 13.26 -19.10
N ARG A 434 -2.19 13.37 -19.39
CA ARG A 434 -2.90 12.54 -20.38
C ARG A 434 -2.60 11.05 -20.19
N PHE A 435 -2.54 10.63 -18.93
CA PHE A 435 -2.22 9.26 -18.56
C PHE A 435 -3.40 8.35 -18.93
N TRP A 436 -3.10 7.23 -19.59
CA TRP A 436 -4.10 6.38 -20.25
C TRP A 436 -5.18 5.81 -19.33
N LEU A 437 -4.88 5.64 -18.04
CA LEU A 437 -5.90 5.19 -17.06
C LEU A 437 -6.97 6.24 -16.80
N GLY A 438 -6.73 7.52 -17.12
CA GLY A 438 -7.68 8.61 -16.87
C GLY A 438 -8.16 8.62 -15.42
N ASP A 439 -9.47 8.55 -15.22
CA ASP A 439 -10.10 8.52 -13.88
C ASP A 439 -10.17 7.12 -13.23
N ALA A 440 -9.51 6.13 -13.82
CA ALA A 440 -9.17 4.85 -13.20
C ALA A 440 -7.80 4.88 -12.50
N PHE A 441 -7.02 5.96 -12.66
CA PHE A 441 -5.70 6.11 -12.02
C PHE A 441 -5.79 6.05 -10.48
N ALA A 442 -6.80 6.72 -9.91
CA ALA A 442 -7.12 6.68 -8.50
C ALA A 442 -8.56 6.21 -8.28
N SER A 443 -8.70 5.11 -7.53
CA SER A 443 -10.00 4.52 -7.20
C SER A 443 -10.68 5.23 -6.01
N GLY A 444 -12.01 5.11 -5.90
CA GLY A 444 -12.77 5.69 -4.79
C GLY A 444 -12.88 7.22 -4.85
N GLY A 445 -12.72 7.79 -6.05
CA GLY A 445 -13.05 9.20 -6.32
C GLY A 445 -14.56 9.42 -6.49
N SER A 446 -14.94 10.66 -6.81
CA SER A 446 -16.34 11.09 -6.97
C SER A 446 -17.15 10.32 -8.03
N ALA A 447 -16.48 9.71 -9.02
CA ALA A 447 -17.09 8.88 -10.07
C ALA A 447 -16.87 7.37 -9.85
N GLY A 448 -16.48 6.95 -8.64
CA GLY A 448 -16.28 5.55 -8.25
C GLY A 448 -17.40 4.99 -7.37
N TYR A 449 -17.20 3.77 -6.85
CA TYR A 449 -18.15 3.19 -5.90
C TYR A 449 -17.97 3.79 -4.51
N ASP A 450 -19.06 4.27 -3.89
CA ASP A 450 -19.03 4.72 -2.50
C ASP A 450 -19.01 3.52 -1.56
N HIS A 451 -17.82 3.16 -1.07
CA HIS A 451 -17.64 2.02 -0.18
C HIS A 451 -18.47 2.14 1.11
N LYS A 452 -18.64 3.36 1.63
CA LYS A 452 -19.46 3.62 2.82
C LYS A 452 -20.94 3.53 2.50
N GLY A 453 -21.35 4.10 1.36
CA GLY A 453 -22.73 4.02 0.86
C GLY A 453 -23.18 2.58 0.61
N ILE A 454 -22.32 1.76 0.02
CA ILE A 454 -22.58 0.33 -0.24
C ILE A 454 -22.41 -0.52 1.02
N GLY A 455 -21.57 -0.06 1.96
CA GLY A 455 -21.13 -0.79 3.15
C GLY A 455 -20.32 -2.04 2.83
N ILE A 456 -19.65 -2.08 1.67
CA ILE A 456 -19.12 -3.33 1.09
C ILE A 456 -18.04 -3.98 1.96
N THR A 457 -17.19 -3.18 2.62
CA THR A 457 -16.16 -3.68 3.53
C THR A 457 -16.79 -4.36 4.75
N ALA A 458 -17.80 -3.73 5.36
CA ALA A 458 -18.49 -4.29 6.51
C ALA A 458 -19.31 -5.53 6.14
N ARG A 459 -20.03 -5.49 5.01
CA ARG A 459 -20.78 -6.63 4.46
C ARG A 459 -19.86 -7.82 4.18
N GLY A 460 -18.69 -7.58 3.58
CA GLY A 460 -17.68 -8.61 3.34
C GLY A 460 -17.17 -9.26 4.63
N ALA A 461 -16.79 -8.46 5.63
CA ALA A 461 -16.34 -8.99 6.93
C ALA A 461 -17.47 -9.72 7.67
N TRP A 462 -18.71 -9.31 7.45
CA TRP A 462 -19.88 -9.95 8.04
C TRP A 462 -20.15 -11.36 7.48
N GLU A 463 -19.67 -11.70 6.27
CA GLU A 463 -19.73 -13.08 5.76
C GLU A 463 -18.96 -14.05 6.67
N SER A 464 -17.77 -13.65 7.14
CA SER A 464 -17.01 -14.42 8.14
C SER A 464 -17.76 -14.53 9.46
N VAL A 465 -18.34 -13.43 9.96
CA VAL A 465 -19.13 -13.42 11.19
C VAL A 465 -20.31 -14.38 11.09
N LYS A 466 -21.10 -14.31 10.01
CA LYS A 466 -22.21 -15.24 9.74
C LYS A 466 -21.74 -16.69 9.75
N ARG A 467 -20.61 -17.00 9.11
CA ARG A 467 -20.05 -18.36 9.09
C ARG A 467 -19.65 -18.84 10.48
N HIS A 468 -18.97 -18.01 11.27
CA HIS A 468 -18.56 -18.39 12.63
C HIS A 468 -19.77 -18.66 13.53
N PHE A 469 -20.82 -17.83 13.48
CA PHE A 469 -22.06 -18.07 14.21
C PHE A 469 -22.81 -19.32 13.73
N ARG A 470 -22.86 -19.55 12.41
CA ARG A 470 -23.46 -20.76 11.83
C ARG A 470 -22.75 -22.03 12.32
N LEU A 471 -21.42 -22.01 12.44
CA LEU A 471 -20.63 -23.10 13.03
C LEU A 471 -20.86 -23.30 14.54
N LEU A 472 -21.44 -22.31 15.22
CA LEU A 472 -21.92 -22.42 16.60
C LEU A 472 -23.42 -22.78 16.67
N GLY A 473 -24.06 -23.07 15.53
CA GLY A 473 -25.48 -23.40 15.46
C GLY A 473 -26.43 -22.22 15.66
N LYS A 474 -25.96 -20.98 15.45
CA LYS A 474 -26.77 -19.75 15.59
C LYS A 474 -27.06 -19.09 14.24
N ASN A 475 -28.32 -18.74 14.01
CA ASN A 475 -28.78 -17.92 12.89
C ASN A 475 -29.00 -16.46 13.33
N ILE A 476 -27.91 -15.69 13.33
CA ILE A 476 -27.93 -14.28 13.77
C ILE A 476 -28.62 -13.31 12.79
N GLN A 477 -29.13 -13.80 11.66
CA GLN A 477 -29.82 -12.97 10.68
C GLN A 477 -31.34 -13.05 10.80
N GLN A 478 -31.88 -14.03 11.53
CA GLN A 478 -33.31 -14.20 11.71
C GLN A 478 -33.66 -14.45 13.17
N ASP A 479 -33.11 -15.51 13.78
CA ASP A 479 -33.70 -16.09 14.99
C ASP A 479 -32.93 -15.72 16.27
N ASP A 480 -31.59 -15.70 16.22
CA ASP A 480 -30.76 -15.69 17.42
C ASP A 480 -30.20 -14.31 17.76
N THR A 481 -30.42 -13.87 19.00
CA THR A 481 -29.72 -12.71 19.58
C THR A 481 -28.33 -13.08 20.08
N PHE A 482 -27.43 -12.09 20.05
CA PHE A 482 -26.05 -12.24 20.48
C PHE A 482 -25.51 -10.95 21.10
N THR A 483 -24.58 -11.08 22.05
CA THR A 483 -23.92 -9.93 22.69
C THR A 483 -22.69 -9.49 21.93
N ALA A 484 -22.50 -8.18 21.79
CA ALA A 484 -21.38 -7.61 21.05
C ALA A 484 -20.66 -6.51 21.83
N ILE A 485 -19.35 -6.43 21.66
CA ILE A 485 -18.53 -5.27 22.01
C ILE A 485 -17.91 -4.70 20.74
N GLY A 486 -18.01 -3.39 20.59
CA GLY A 486 -17.60 -2.68 19.39
C GLY A 486 -16.35 -1.83 19.58
N ILE A 487 -15.46 -1.82 18.59
CA ILE A 487 -14.35 -0.85 18.51
C ILE A 487 -14.65 0.10 17.34
N GLY A 488 -15.07 1.32 17.63
CA GLY A 488 -15.42 2.32 16.62
C GLY A 488 -16.58 3.23 17.00
N ASP A 489 -17.15 3.89 15.98
CA ASP A 489 -18.23 4.88 16.10
C ASP A 489 -19.25 4.68 14.98
N MET A 490 -20.53 4.96 15.25
CA MET A 490 -21.60 4.84 14.25
C MET A 490 -21.40 5.75 13.03
N SER A 491 -20.64 6.85 13.13
CA SER A 491 -20.27 7.67 11.96
C SER A 491 -19.24 6.99 11.04
N GLY A 492 -18.54 5.97 11.51
CA GLY A 492 -17.52 5.23 10.76
C GLY A 492 -18.11 4.34 9.67
N ASP A 493 -17.37 4.18 8.57
CA ASP A 493 -17.76 3.29 7.47
C ASP A 493 -17.95 1.84 7.95
N VAL A 494 -16.87 1.21 8.42
CA VAL A 494 -16.91 -0.22 8.75
C VAL A 494 -17.71 -0.49 10.02
N PHE A 495 -17.47 0.29 11.07
CA PHE A 495 -18.18 0.13 12.33
C PHE A 495 -19.68 0.35 12.17
N GLY A 496 -20.06 1.50 11.60
CA GLY A 496 -21.45 1.90 11.44
C GLY A 496 -22.22 0.92 10.59
N ASN A 497 -21.73 0.59 9.39
CA ASN A 497 -22.37 -0.40 8.53
C ASN A 497 -22.46 -1.76 9.22
N GLY A 498 -21.37 -2.26 9.83
CA GLY A 498 -21.33 -3.58 10.45
C GLY A 498 -22.34 -3.76 11.58
N MET A 499 -22.50 -2.74 12.43
CA MET A 499 -23.47 -2.75 13.52
C MET A 499 -24.93 -2.70 13.05
N LEU A 500 -25.19 -2.40 11.78
CA LEU A 500 -26.55 -2.39 11.21
C LEU A 500 -26.91 -3.69 10.46
N LEU A 501 -25.96 -4.62 10.28
CA LEU A 501 -26.17 -5.85 9.48
C LEU A 501 -26.96 -6.97 10.21
N SER A 502 -27.37 -6.75 11.45
CA SER A 502 -28.27 -7.67 12.16
C SER A 502 -29.14 -6.93 13.18
N ALA A 503 -30.45 -7.14 13.06
CA ALA A 503 -31.45 -6.68 14.04
C ALA A 503 -31.36 -7.40 15.39
N ASN A 504 -30.63 -8.51 15.45
CA ASN A 504 -30.51 -9.34 16.66
C ASN A 504 -29.27 -8.97 17.52
N THR A 505 -28.56 -7.91 17.15
CA THR A 505 -27.36 -7.43 17.85
C THR A 505 -27.71 -6.78 19.18
N ARG A 506 -27.15 -7.28 20.28
CA ARG A 506 -27.15 -6.61 21.59
C ARG A 506 -25.78 -5.99 21.82
N LEU A 507 -25.60 -4.73 21.39
CA LEU A 507 -24.35 -3.99 21.54
C LEU A 507 -24.18 -3.52 22.98
N LEU A 508 -23.41 -4.28 23.78
CA LEU A 508 -23.25 -4.02 25.21
C LEU A 508 -22.30 -2.86 25.49
N ALA A 509 -21.27 -2.72 24.68
CA ALA A 509 -20.34 -1.61 24.79
C ALA A 509 -19.74 -1.28 23.43
N ALA A 510 -19.32 -0.02 23.26
CA ALA A 510 -18.49 0.40 22.16
C ALA A 510 -17.54 1.52 22.59
N PHE A 511 -16.37 1.64 21.99
CA PHE A 511 -15.45 2.72 22.31
C PHE A 511 -14.69 3.24 21.09
N ASN A 512 -14.34 4.52 21.13
CA ASN A 512 -13.55 5.20 20.10
C ASN A 512 -12.41 6.03 20.74
N HIS A 513 -11.91 7.06 20.07
CA HIS A 513 -10.84 7.93 20.62
C HIS A 513 -11.36 8.97 21.64
N LEU A 514 -12.67 9.15 21.77
CA LEU A 514 -13.32 10.15 22.62
C LEU A 514 -14.15 9.54 23.75
N HIS A 515 -14.92 8.50 23.47
CA HIS A 515 -15.98 8.00 24.34
C HIS A 515 -15.92 6.48 24.53
N ILE A 516 -16.52 6.05 25.63
CA ILE A 516 -16.91 4.66 25.92
C ILE A 516 -18.44 4.65 26.11
N PHE A 517 -19.16 4.03 25.18
CA PHE A 517 -20.59 3.73 25.26
C PHE A 517 -20.80 2.40 25.97
N ILE A 518 -21.73 2.33 26.91
CA ILE A 518 -22.12 1.12 27.63
C ILE A 518 -23.64 1.05 27.75
N ASP A 519 -24.20 -0.08 27.37
CA ASP A 519 -25.59 -0.46 27.59
C ASP A 519 -25.61 -1.92 28.10
N PRO A 520 -25.78 -2.18 29.41
CA PRO A 520 -25.65 -3.54 29.97
C PRO A 520 -26.71 -4.54 29.49
N ASN A 521 -27.88 -4.05 29.08
CA ASN A 521 -29.01 -4.87 28.63
C ASN A 521 -29.84 -4.17 27.54
N PRO A 522 -29.28 -3.98 26.33
CA PRO A 522 -29.95 -3.26 25.26
C PRO A 522 -31.13 -4.06 24.70
N ASP A 523 -32.22 -3.37 24.41
CA ASP A 523 -33.29 -3.91 23.55
C ASP A 523 -32.82 -3.90 22.08
N PRO A 524 -32.78 -5.05 21.38
CA PRO A 524 -32.23 -5.11 20.02
C PRO A 524 -32.92 -4.18 19.02
N ALA A 525 -34.26 -4.09 19.09
CA ALA A 525 -35.04 -3.31 18.13
C ALA A 525 -34.90 -1.80 18.36
N ALA A 526 -35.08 -1.34 19.60
CA ALA A 526 -34.94 0.06 19.96
C ALA A 526 -33.50 0.57 19.75
N SER A 527 -32.50 -0.23 20.15
CA SER A 527 -31.09 0.13 19.97
C SER A 527 -30.65 0.07 18.49
N LEU A 528 -31.24 -0.79 17.65
CA LEU A 528 -31.02 -0.74 16.20
C LEU A 528 -31.54 0.58 15.62
N ALA A 529 -32.78 0.95 15.91
CA ALA A 529 -33.38 2.17 15.40
C ALA A 529 -32.54 3.42 15.78
N GLU A 530 -32.02 3.46 17.01
CA GLU A 530 -31.16 4.55 17.46
C GLU A 530 -29.78 4.54 16.79
N ARG A 531 -29.15 3.37 16.63
CA ARG A 531 -27.89 3.24 15.87
C ARG A 531 -28.06 3.68 14.41
N GLU A 532 -29.17 3.33 13.78
CA GLU A 532 -29.49 3.82 12.42
C GLU A 532 -29.66 5.34 12.37
N ARG A 533 -30.34 5.94 13.37
CA ARG A 533 -30.47 7.39 13.48
C ARG A 533 -29.09 8.05 13.55
N LEU A 534 -28.20 7.55 14.42
CA LEU A 534 -26.84 8.05 14.56
C LEU A 534 -26.04 7.93 13.26
N PHE A 535 -26.10 6.77 12.59
CA PHE A 535 -25.40 6.52 11.32
C PHE A 535 -25.77 7.52 10.22
N ARG A 536 -27.04 7.95 10.18
CA ARG A 536 -27.56 8.88 9.17
C ARG A 536 -27.31 10.35 9.48
N LEU A 537 -26.81 10.70 10.66
CA LEU A 537 -26.44 12.09 10.97
C LEU A 537 -25.23 12.53 10.13
N PRO A 538 -25.17 13.81 9.68
CA PRO A 538 -24.01 14.32 8.95
C PRO A 538 -22.69 14.21 9.74
N ARG A 539 -22.79 14.32 11.07
CA ARG A 539 -21.74 14.03 12.05
C ARG A 539 -22.41 13.45 13.29
N SER A 540 -21.84 12.40 13.84
CA SER A 540 -22.29 11.81 15.10
C SER A 540 -21.10 11.35 15.93
N THR A 541 -21.33 11.25 17.23
CA THR A 541 -20.49 10.58 18.20
C THR A 541 -21.38 9.77 19.14
N TRP A 542 -20.79 8.91 19.99
CA TRP A 542 -21.55 8.23 21.05
C TRP A 542 -22.28 9.18 22.00
N ALA A 543 -21.84 10.43 22.18
CA ALA A 543 -22.54 11.40 23.02
C ALA A 543 -23.89 11.86 22.43
N ASP A 544 -24.13 11.62 21.13
CA ASP A 544 -25.40 11.93 20.48
C ASP A 544 -26.46 10.82 20.68
N TYR A 545 -26.08 9.67 21.29
CA TYR A 545 -26.99 8.56 21.57
C TYR A 545 -28.05 8.99 22.59
N ASN A 546 -29.32 8.67 22.33
CA ASN A 546 -30.42 9.03 23.21
C ASN A 546 -30.29 8.31 24.58
N PRO A 547 -30.01 9.02 25.69
CA PRO A 547 -29.76 8.39 26.98
C PRO A 547 -30.99 7.68 27.54
N ALA A 548 -32.20 8.04 27.12
CA ALA A 548 -33.43 7.38 27.55
C ALA A 548 -33.57 5.94 27.01
N LEU A 549 -32.79 5.57 25.99
CA LEU A 549 -32.77 4.22 25.41
C LEU A 549 -31.65 3.33 25.99
N ILE A 550 -30.76 3.89 26.82
CA ILE A 550 -29.69 3.13 27.47
C ILE A 550 -30.29 2.43 28.70
N SER A 551 -30.05 1.13 28.84
CA SER A 551 -30.57 0.38 29.98
C SER A 551 -29.94 0.81 31.31
N GLN A 552 -30.58 0.42 32.41
CA GLN A 552 -30.14 0.74 33.76
C GLN A 552 -28.66 0.37 33.99
N GLY A 553 -27.92 1.29 34.61
CA GLY A 553 -26.51 1.12 34.90
C GLY A 553 -25.58 1.39 33.72
N GLY A 554 -26.09 1.72 32.53
CA GLY A 554 -25.31 2.14 31.35
C GLY A 554 -25.06 3.64 31.25
N GLY A 555 -24.34 4.05 30.20
CA GLY A 555 -24.07 5.46 29.91
C GLY A 555 -23.03 5.68 28.81
N VAL A 556 -22.75 6.95 28.52
CA VAL A 556 -21.65 7.38 27.66
C VAL A 556 -20.64 8.14 28.50
N PHE A 557 -19.40 7.66 28.50
CA PHE A 557 -18.32 8.18 29.34
C PHE A 557 -17.21 8.76 28.48
N ALA A 558 -16.53 9.81 28.96
CA ALA A 558 -15.42 10.40 28.23
C ALA A 558 -14.12 9.65 28.53
N ARG A 559 -13.29 9.43 27.52
CA ARG A 559 -11.96 8.82 27.71
C ARG A 559 -11.00 9.70 28.51
N SER A 560 -11.31 10.99 28.62
CA SER A 560 -10.59 11.96 29.45
C SER A 560 -10.98 11.93 30.92
N ASP A 561 -12.02 11.18 31.30
CA ASP A 561 -12.44 11.08 32.69
C ASP A 561 -11.35 10.42 33.54
N LYS A 562 -11.21 10.87 34.80
CA LYS A 562 -10.21 10.29 35.72
C LYS A 562 -10.58 8.87 36.14
N THR A 563 -11.87 8.63 36.35
CA THR A 563 -12.44 7.35 36.78
C THR A 563 -13.90 7.28 36.37
N ILE A 564 -14.39 6.06 36.14
CA ILE A 564 -15.78 5.72 35.81
C ILE A 564 -16.28 4.79 36.90
N ALA A 565 -17.41 5.10 37.53
CA ALA A 565 -18.08 4.21 38.46
C ALA A 565 -18.66 3.00 37.71
N ILE A 566 -18.44 1.80 38.22
CA ILE A 566 -18.91 0.55 37.62
C ILE A 566 -20.18 0.11 38.35
N SER A 567 -21.30 0.20 37.65
CA SER A 567 -22.61 -0.18 38.18
C SER A 567 -22.73 -1.70 38.39
N PRO A 568 -23.63 -2.19 39.26
CA PRO A 568 -23.91 -3.62 39.39
C PRO A 568 -24.25 -4.30 38.07
N GLU A 569 -24.96 -3.61 37.17
CA GLU A 569 -25.34 -4.10 35.85
C GLU A 569 -24.11 -4.24 34.94
N MET A 570 -23.17 -3.27 34.97
CA MET A 570 -21.88 -3.39 34.26
C MET A 570 -21.04 -4.55 34.78
N LYS A 571 -20.97 -4.73 36.11
CA LYS A 571 -20.25 -5.85 36.72
C LYS A 571 -20.77 -7.19 36.22
N ALA A 572 -22.09 -7.35 36.18
CA ALA A 572 -22.74 -8.56 35.69
C ALA A 572 -22.52 -8.77 34.18
N ALA A 573 -22.61 -7.71 33.37
CA ALA A 573 -22.47 -7.81 31.91
C ALA A 573 -21.03 -8.13 31.45
N PHE A 574 -20.02 -7.60 32.16
CA PHE A 574 -18.62 -7.67 31.73
C PHE A 574 -17.70 -8.49 32.64
N ASP A 575 -18.25 -9.09 33.71
CA ASP A 575 -17.50 -9.85 34.72
C ASP A 575 -16.41 -8.99 35.40
N ILE A 576 -16.80 -7.81 35.86
CA ILE A 576 -15.95 -6.82 36.56
C ILE A 576 -16.25 -6.86 38.06
N GLN A 577 -15.22 -6.79 38.90
CA GLN A 577 -15.39 -6.84 40.36
C GLN A 577 -15.26 -5.46 41.02
N GLU A 578 -14.47 -4.58 40.40
CA GLU A 578 -14.15 -3.24 40.87
C GLU A 578 -15.35 -2.29 40.84
N ASP A 579 -15.50 -1.41 41.83
CA ASP A 579 -16.58 -0.40 41.89
C ASP A 579 -16.29 0.85 41.03
N SER A 580 -15.03 1.06 40.62
CA SER A 580 -14.64 2.17 39.75
C SER A 580 -13.35 1.84 39.01
N LEU A 581 -13.22 2.26 37.74
CA LEU A 581 -12.04 2.05 36.91
C LEU A 581 -11.68 3.31 36.11
N PRO A 582 -10.39 3.59 35.89
CA PRO A 582 -9.97 4.53 34.84
C PRO A 582 -10.46 4.07 33.46
N PRO A 583 -10.80 4.98 32.53
CA PRO A 583 -11.31 4.61 31.19
C PRO A 583 -10.43 3.61 30.43
N THR A 584 -9.11 3.78 30.49
CA THR A 584 -8.13 2.87 29.86
C THR A 584 -8.25 1.44 30.41
N GLU A 585 -8.43 1.29 31.72
CA GLU A 585 -8.56 -0.02 32.36
C GLU A 585 -9.93 -0.64 32.10
N LEU A 586 -10.99 0.18 32.05
CA LEU A 586 -12.31 -0.26 31.63
C LEU A 586 -12.31 -0.83 30.21
N ILE A 587 -11.66 -0.17 29.25
CA ILE A 587 -11.48 -0.72 27.89
C ILE A 587 -10.77 -2.08 27.93
N SER A 588 -9.72 -2.21 28.75
CA SER A 588 -9.03 -3.49 28.93
C SER A 588 -9.95 -4.59 29.48
N ARG A 589 -10.85 -4.27 30.43
CA ARG A 589 -11.87 -5.20 30.94
C ARG A 589 -12.91 -5.56 29.87
N LEU A 590 -13.38 -4.60 29.08
CA LEU A 590 -14.32 -4.83 27.98
C LEU A 590 -13.75 -5.79 26.94
N LEU A 591 -12.47 -5.64 26.58
CA LEU A 591 -11.80 -6.57 25.64
C LEU A 591 -11.67 -8.00 26.20
N LYS A 592 -11.72 -8.18 27.52
CA LYS A 592 -11.69 -9.48 28.22
C LYS A 592 -13.08 -10.00 28.60
N ALA A 593 -14.15 -9.27 28.27
CA ALA A 593 -15.50 -9.63 28.68
C ALA A 593 -16.00 -10.91 27.98
N PRO A 594 -16.81 -11.74 28.66
CA PRO A 594 -17.38 -12.95 28.08
C PRO A 594 -18.58 -12.66 27.17
N VAL A 595 -18.32 -12.18 25.95
CA VAL A 595 -19.36 -11.84 24.95
C VAL A 595 -19.35 -12.78 23.74
N ASP A 596 -20.42 -12.77 22.94
CA ASP A 596 -20.46 -13.59 21.72
C ASP A 596 -19.52 -13.02 20.62
N LEU A 597 -19.50 -11.69 20.42
CA LEU A 597 -18.74 -11.03 19.36
C LEU A 597 -17.92 -9.83 19.88
N ILE A 598 -16.66 -9.75 19.50
CA ILE A 598 -15.94 -8.46 19.40
C ILE A 598 -15.89 -8.06 17.93
N TRP A 599 -16.45 -6.88 17.62
CA TRP A 599 -16.43 -6.30 16.29
C TRP A 599 -15.42 -5.16 16.23
N ASN A 600 -14.31 -5.37 15.52
CA ASN A 600 -13.35 -4.31 15.26
C ASN A 600 -13.73 -3.57 13.97
N GLY A 601 -14.27 -2.36 14.08
CA GLY A 601 -14.51 -1.44 12.96
C GLY A 601 -13.67 -0.16 13.04
N GLY A 602 -12.66 -0.13 13.91
CA GLY A 602 -11.87 1.04 14.26
C GLY A 602 -10.41 0.93 13.83
N ILE A 603 -9.57 1.82 14.37
CA ILE A 603 -8.12 1.89 14.12
C ILE A 603 -7.38 1.68 15.43
N GLY A 604 -6.39 0.79 15.42
CA GLY A 604 -5.52 0.52 16.56
C GLY A 604 -5.31 -0.96 16.77
N THR A 605 -4.23 -1.34 17.45
CA THR A 605 -3.92 -2.72 17.78
C THR A 605 -4.18 -2.98 19.26
N TYR A 606 -5.26 -3.70 19.54
CA TYR A 606 -5.85 -3.92 20.87
C TYR A 606 -5.48 -5.25 21.49
N ILE A 607 -5.03 -6.21 20.67
CA ILE A 607 -4.69 -7.56 21.12
C ILE A 607 -3.30 -7.94 20.55
N LYS A 608 -2.42 -8.46 21.41
CA LYS A 608 -1.11 -9.01 21.04
C LYS A 608 -0.93 -10.41 21.61
N ALA A 609 0.12 -11.14 21.24
CA ALA A 609 0.50 -12.34 21.98
C ALA A 609 1.16 -11.97 23.31
N SER A 610 1.11 -12.91 24.26
CA SER A 610 1.70 -12.70 25.57
C SER A 610 3.23 -12.64 25.60
N ASP A 611 3.88 -13.15 24.57
CA ASP A 611 5.33 -13.12 24.35
C ASP A 611 5.77 -11.94 23.46
N GLU A 612 4.84 -11.05 23.11
CA GLU A 612 5.14 -9.75 22.52
C GLU A 612 5.14 -8.66 23.59
N SER A 613 6.13 -7.78 23.56
CA SER A 613 6.11 -6.53 24.33
C SER A 613 5.20 -5.49 23.65
N HIS A 614 4.66 -4.55 24.43
CA HIS A 614 3.86 -3.46 23.86
C HIS A 614 4.66 -2.62 22.85
N ALA A 615 5.94 -2.38 23.12
CA ALA A 615 6.84 -1.64 22.24
C ALA A 615 7.02 -2.30 20.87
N GLN A 616 7.04 -3.64 20.79
CA GLN A 616 7.14 -4.38 19.53
C GLN A 616 5.93 -4.21 18.62
N VAL A 617 4.75 -3.90 19.18
CA VAL A 617 3.51 -3.72 18.40
C VAL A 617 3.53 -2.43 17.58
N GLY A 618 4.24 -1.40 18.05
CA GLY A 618 4.38 -0.14 17.32
C GLY A 618 3.18 0.82 17.39
N ASP A 619 2.19 0.54 18.25
CA ASP A 619 1.01 1.39 18.48
C ASP A 619 0.96 1.90 19.93
N ARG A 620 1.77 2.93 20.21
CA ARG A 620 1.93 3.47 21.57
C ARG A 620 0.63 3.99 22.19
N ALA A 621 -0.31 4.47 21.36
CA ALA A 621 -1.57 5.04 21.85
C ALA A 621 -2.45 4.01 22.56
N ASN A 622 -2.28 2.72 22.26
CA ASN A 622 -3.05 1.63 22.83
C ASN A 622 -2.24 0.76 23.80
N ASP A 623 -0.97 1.08 24.10
CA ASP A 623 -0.10 0.26 24.95
C ASP A 623 -0.74 -0.05 26.32
N ALA A 624 -1.31 0.97 26.97
CA ALA A 624 -1.85 0.84 28.33
C ALA A 624 -3.19 0.08 28.43
N LEU A 625 -3.91 -0.10 27.31
CA LEU A 625 -5.21 -0.80 27.27
C LEU A 625 -5.15 -2.17 26.58
N ARG A 626 -4.06 -2.45 25.84
CA ARG A 626 -3.89 -3.66 25.03
C ARG A 626 -3.86 -4.91 25.90
N ILE A 627 -4.54 -5.96 25.45
CA ILE A 627 -4.60 -7.25 26.13
C ILE A 627 -3.83 -8.34 25.36
N ASN A 628 -3.65 -9.51 25.98
CA ASN A 628 -3.09 -10.67 25.29
C ASN A 628 -4.20 -11.50 24.64
N GLY A 629 -3.88 -12.24 23.57
CA GLY A 629 -4.80 -13.13 22.87
C GLY A 629 -5.38 -14.21 23.78
N ARG A 630 -4.57 -14.73 24.71
CA ARG A 630 -5.03 -15.71 25.72
C ARG A 630 -6.01 -15.14 26.75
N ASP A 631 -6.11 -13.82 26.88
CA ASP A 631 -7.03 -13.16 27.81
C ASP A 631 -8.40 -12.90 27.16
N VAL A 632 -8.53 -13.13 25.85
CA VAL A 632 -9.79 -12.95 25.13
C VAL A 632 -10.78 -14.03 25.53
N ARG A 633 -11.98 -13.62 25.96
CA ARG A 633 -13.10 -14.51 26.31
C ARG A 633 -14.29 -14.40 25.36
N ALA A 634 -14.20 -13.54 24.35
CA ALA A 634 -15.21 -13.49 23.30
C ALA A 634 -15.19 -14.78 22.48
N LYS A 635 -16.36 -15.25 22.03
CA LYS A 635 -16.42 -16.47 21.19
C LYS A 635 -15.91 -16.21 19.78
N ILE A 636 -16.22 -15.03 19.24
CA ILE A 636 -15.88 -14.61 17.87
C ILE A 636 -15.22 -13.23 17.89
N ILE A 637 -14.20 -13.04 17.06
CA ILE A 637 -13.73 -11.70 16.68
C ILE A 637 -13.93 -11.54 15.17
N GLY A 638 -14.62 -10.46 14.77
CA GLY A 638 -14.68 -10.02 13.37
C GLY A 638 -13.81 -8.78 13.16
N GLU A 639 -12.82 -8.86 12.27
CA GLU A 639 -11.91 -7.76 11.97
C GLU A 639 -12.31 -7.01 10.70
N GLY A 640 -13.30 -6.12 10.82
CA GLY A 640 -13.64 -5.18 9.75
C GLY A 640 -12.59 -4.09 9.55
N GLY A 641 -11.97 -3.60 10.62
CA GLY A 641 -10.84 -2.66 10.58
C GLY A 641 -9.51 -3.37 10.29
N ASN A 642 -8.47 -2.61 9.94
CA ASN A 642 -7.13 -3.18 9.75
C ASN A 642 -6.35 -3.22 11.08
N LEU A 643 -5.56 -4.27 11.28
CA LEU A 643 -4.58 -4.42 12.37
C LEU A 643 -5.16 -4.25 13.78
N GLY A 644 -6.38 -4.76 14.00
CA GLY A 644 -6.99 -4.83 15.34
C GLY A 644 -6.18 -5.67 16.31
N MET A 645 -5.45 -6.64 15.77
CA MET A 645 -4.65 -7.61 16.50
C MET A 645 -3.30 -7.80 15.79
N THR A 646 -2.25 -8.11 16.56
CA THR A 646 -1.03 -8.67 15.94
C THR A 646 -1.31 -10.06 15.42
N GLN A 647 -0.55 -10.53 14.42
CA GLN A 647 -0.69 -11.90 13.90
C GLN A 647 -0.50 -12.94 15.00
N ARG A 648 0.50 -12.77 15.87
CA ARG A 648 0.72 -13.68 17.01
C ARG A 648 -0.43 -13.63 18.02
N GLY A 649 -1.00 -12.44 18.26
CA GLY A 649 -2.19 -12.28 19.11
C GLY A 649 -3.41 -13.00 18.57
N ARG A 650 -3.59 -13.03 17.24
CA ARG A 650 -4.63 -13.82 16.58
C ARG A 650 -4.43 -15.31 16.80
N ILE A 651 -3.20 -15.79 16.63
CA ILE A 651 -2.84 -17.20 16.83
C ILE A 651 -3.09 -17.61 18.28
N GLU A 652 -2.65 -16.82 19.26
CA GLU A 652 -2.86 -17.10 20.68
C GLU A 652 -4.36 -17.12 21.06
N ALA A 653 -5.15 -16.18 20.53
CA ALA A 653 -6.60 -16.19 20.72
C ALA A 653 -7.27 -17.42 20.07
N ALA A 654 -6.87 -17.80 18.86
CA ALA A 654 -7.39 -18.98 18.17
C ALA A 654 -7.05 -20.29 18.91
N GLN A 655 -5.83 -20.39 19.45
CA GLN A 655 -5.43 -21.51 20.32
C GLN A 655 -6.26 -21.58 21.60
N ASN A 656 -6.73 -20.42 22.10
CA ASN A 656 -7.65 -20.34 23.24
C ASN A 656 -9.13 -20.56 22.86
N GLY A 657 -9.42 -21.04 21.64
CA GLY A 657 -10.77 -21.40 21.19
C GLY A 657 -11.60 -20.25 20.63
N VAL A 658 -11.03 -19.06 20.47
CA VAL A 658 -11.70 -17.93 19.82
C VAL A 658 -11.79 -18.20 18.32
N ARG A 659 -12.96 -17.97 17.71
CA ARG A 659 -13.15 -18.06 16.26
C ARG A 659 -12.85 -16.72 15.62
N LEU A 660 -11.79 -16.67 14.81
CA LEU A 660 -11.40 -15.49 14.06
C LEU A 660 -10.61 -15.89 12.81
N ASN A 661 -10.55 -15.00 11.82
CA ASN A 661 -9.59 -15.08 10.71
C ASN A 661 -8.55 -13.96 10.87
N THR A 662 -8.00 -13.48 9.76
CA THR A 662 -7.26 -12.22 9.71
C THR A 662 -8.12 -11.13 9.08
N ASP A 663 -7.79 -9.88 9.36
CA ASP A 663 -8.35 -8.71 8.65
C ASP A 663 -8.25 -8.83 7.12
N ALA A 664 -7.15 -9.37 6.60
CA ALA A 664 -6.96 -9.61 5.16
C ALA A 664 -8.01 -10.54 4.54
N ILE A 665 -8.63 -11.44 5.33
CA ILE A 665 -9.75 -12.27 4.90
C ILE A 665 -11.06 -11.49 5.06
N ASP A 666 -11.31 -11.01 6.27
CA ASP A 666 -12.59 -10.42 6.65
C ASP A 666 -12.88 -9.13 5.85
N ASN A 667 -11.97 -8.15 5.86
CA ASN A 667 -12.23 -6.81 5.30
C ASN A 667 -11.76 -6.63 3.85
N SER A 668 -11.55 -7.74 3.14
CA SER A 668 -11.12 -7.76 1.73
C SER A 668 -12.14 -7.18 0.74
N GLY A 669 -13.42 -7.06 1.14
CA GLY A 669 -14.49 -6.56 0.29
C GLY A 669 -14.23 -5.15 -0.28
N GLY A 670 -13.61 -4.27 0.52
CA GLY A 670 -13.27 -2.92 0.06
C GLY A 670 -12.20 -2.91 -1.04
N VAL A 671 -11.15 -3.74 -0.93
CA VAL A 671 -10.11 -3.77 -1.97
C VAL A 671 -10.64 -4.43 -3.25
N ASN A 672 -11.48 -5.46 -3.10
CA ASN A 672 -12.09 -6.20 -4.20
C ASN A 672 -13.10 -5.34 -4.99
N CYS A 673 -14.01 -4.63 -4.33
CA CYS A 673 -14.94 -3.71 -5.00
C CYS A 673 -14.20 -2.69 -5.88
N SER A 674 -13.08 -2.22 -5.37
CA SER A 674 -12.28 -1.22 -6.02
C SER A 674 -11.38 -1.78 -7.14
N ASP A 675 -11.06 -3.07 -7.12
CA ASP A 675 -10.45 -3.78 -8.24
C ASP A 675 -11.42 -3.87 -9.42
N HIS A 676 -12.66 -4.29 -9.15
CA HIS A 676 -13.74 -4.27 -10.13
C HIS A 676 -13.96 -2.86 -10.69
N GLU A 677 -13.96 -1.80 -9.86
CA GLU A 677 -14.08 -0.42 -10.33
C GLU A 677 -13.04 -0.09 -11.41
N VAL A 678 -11.76 -0.34 -11.13
CA VAL A 678 -10.65 -0.01 -12.04
C VAL A 678 -10.76 -0.80 -13.33
N ASN A 679 -10.98 -2.12 -13.26
CA ASN A 679 -11.07 -2.97 -14.45
C ASN A 679 -12.32 -2.66 -15.30
N ILE A 680 -13.46 -2.32 -14.67
CA ILE A 680 -14.64 -1.86 -15.40
C ILE A 680 -14.35 -0.53 -16.12
N LYS A 681 -13.67 0.41 -15.47
CA LYS A 681 -13.30 1.68 -16.10
C LYS A 681 -12.33 1.47 -17.26
N ILE A 682 -11.32 0.60 -17.12
CA ILE A 682 -10.40 0.26 -18.23
C ILE A 682 -11.17 -0.35 -19.41
N LEU A 683 -12.12 -1.26 -19.15
CA LEU A 683 -12.97 -1.84 -20.18
C LEU A 683 -13.81 -0.77 -20.89
N LEU A 684 -14.50 0.08 -20.13
CA LEU A 684 -15.42 1.09 -20.68
C LEU A 684 -14.69 2.26 -21.35
N ASN A 685 -13.45 2.57 -20.96
CA ASN A 685 -12.63 3.56 -21.64
C ASN A 685 -12.38 3.17 -23.10
N GLN A 686 -12.23 1.87 -23.43
CA GLN A 686 -12.13 1.41 -24.83
C GLN A 686 -13.41 1.71 -25.61
N ALA A 687 -14.59 1.58 -24.98
CA ALA A 687 -15.87 1.94 -25.61
C ALA A 687 -16.01 3.47 -25.81
N ILE A 688 -15.48 4.27 -24.88
CA ILE A 688 -15.41 5.73 -25.02
C ILE A 688 -14.48 6.14 -26.16
N GLU A 689 -13.29 5.55 -26.23
CA GLU A 689 -12.32 5.80 -27.30
C GLU A 689 -12.89 5.43 -28.69
N ALA A 690 -13.72 4.38 -28.76
CA ALA A 690 -14.44 3.99 -29.97
C ALA A 690 -15.65 4.88 -30.31
N GLY A 691 -16.01 5.84 -29.44
CA GLY A 691 -17.17 6.71 -29.62
C GLY A 691 -18.53 6.04 -29.39
N GLU A 692 -18.55 4.85 -28.79
CA GLU A 692 -19.77 4.07 -28.53
C GLU A 692 -20.43 4.41 -27.18
N LEU A 693 -19.68 5.09 -26.30
CA LEU A 693 -20.12 5.49 -24.98
C LEU A 693 -19.55 6.88 -24.66
N ASP A 694 -20.34 7.74 -24.02
CA ASP A 694 -19.80 8.99 -23.47
C ASP A 694 -19.54 8.87 -21.96
N LEU A 695 -18.82 9.84 -21.38
CA LEU A 695 -18.43 9.83 -19.98
C LEU A 695 -19.64 9.83 -19.02
N ALA A 696 -20.73 10.50 -19.38
CA ALA A 696 -21.92 10.61 -18.54
C ALA A 696 -22.69 9.26 -18.51
N ALA A 697 -22.86 8.64 -19.67
CA ALA A 697 -23.45 7.31 -19.81
C ALA A 697 -22.60 6.23 -19.13
N ARG A 698 -21.26 6.32 -19.21
CA ARG A 698 -20.34 5.44 -18.46
C ARG A 698 -20.55 5.54 -16.97
N ASN A 699 -20.66 6.76 -16.43
CA ASN A 699 -20.89 6.97 -14.99
C ASN A 699 -22.27 6.48 -14.54
N ALA A 700 -23.31 6.66 -15.37
CA ALA A 700 -24.65 6.13 -15.08
C ALA A 700 -24.64 4.59 -15.05
N LEU A 701 -23.94 3.95 -15.99
CA LEU A 701 -23.79 2.49 -16.02
C LEU A 701 -23.03 1.96 -14.81
N LEU A 702 -21.97 2.63 -14.37
CA LEU A 702 -21.28 2.28 -13.11
C LEU A 702 -22.24 2.29 -11.92
N ALA A 703 -23.06 3.34 -11.79
CA ALA A 703 -24.03 3.42 -10.70
C ALA A 703 -25.07 2.28 -10.77
N GLU A 704 -25.58 1.95 -11.96
CA GLU A 704 -26.52 0.84 -12.19
C GLU A 704 -25.95 -0.51 -11.77
N MET A 705 -24.64 -0.74 -11.97
CA MET A 705 -23.98 -2.02 -11.67
C MET A 705 -23.60 -2.23 -10.21
N THR A 706 -23.90 -1.28 -9.32
CA THR A 706 -23.48 -1.31 -7.91
C THR A 706 -23.80 -2.64 -7.21
N ASP A 707 -25.04 -3.12 -7.33
CA ASP A 707 -25.46 -4.36 -6.67
C ASP A 707 -24.82 -5.60 -7.30
N SER A 708 -24.63 -5.61 -8.62
CA SER A 708 -23.93 -6.70 -9.31
C SER A 708 -22.48 -6.77 -8.84
N VAL A 709 -21.75 -5.66 -8.81
CA VAL A 709 -20.37 -5.63 -8.28
C VAL A 709 -20.33 -6.07 -6.82
N ALA A 710 -21.28 -5.61 -5.99
CA ALA A 710 -21.36 -6.07 -4.60
C ALA A 710 -21.56 -7.59 -4.51
N ALA A 711 -22.35 -8.21 -5.38
CA ALA A 711 -22.55 -9.66 -5.41
C ALA A 711 -21.26 -10.43 -5.78
N HIS A 712 -20.51 -9.96 -6.79
CA HIS A 712 -19.21 -10.56 -7.15
C HIS A 712 -18.21 -10.47 -6.00
N VAL A 713 -18.16 -9.32 -5.32
CA VAL A 713 -17.28 -9.11 -4.16
C VAL A 713 -17.66 -10.04 -3.01
N LEU A 714 -18.94 -10.05 -2.63
CA LEU A 714 -19.42 -10.87 -1.51
C LEU A 714 -19.29 -12.36 -1.78
N ARG A 715 -19.34 -12.79 -3.04
CA ARG A 715 -19.06 -14.19 -3.40
C ARG A 715 -17.66 -14.61 -2.95
N GLN A 716 -16.65 -13.77 -3.15
CA GLN A 716 -15.28 -14.04 -2.68
C GLN A 716 -15.18 -13.97 -1.14
N ASN A 717 -15.87 -13.02 -0.50
CA ASN A 717 -15.93 -12.93 0.96
C ASN A 717 -16.68 -14.11 1.62
N TYR A 718 -17.56 -14.80 0.90
CA TYR A 718 -18.19 -16.03 1.34
C TYR A 718 -17.25 -17.25 1.21
N LEU A 719 -16.56 -17.35 0.07
CA LEU A 719 -15.73 -18.51 -0.28
C LEU A 719 -14.44 -18.59 0.54
N GLN A 720 -13.73 -17.49 0.78
CA GLN A 720 -12.45 -17.57 1.51
C GLN A 720 -12.59 -18.11 2.95
N PRO A 721 -13.52 -17.60 3.79
CA PRO A 721 -13.74 -18.19 5.12
C PRO A 721 -14.26 -19.63 5.05
N GLN A 722 -14.97 -20.01 3.97
CA GLN A 722 -15.38 -21.40 3.74
C GLN A 722 -14.16 -22.30 3.55
N THR A 723 -13.23 -21.90 2.69
CA THR A 723 -11.98 -22.63 2.44
C THR A 723 -11.18 -22.84 3.72
N LEU A 724 -11.08 -21.82 4.58
CA LEU A 724 -10.41 -21.91 5.88
C LEU A 724 -11.15 -22.85 6.85
N SER A 725 -12.48 -22.78 6.90
CA SER A 725 -13.28 -23.67 7.75
C SER A 725 -13.14 -25.14 7.33
N LEU A 726 -13.06 -25.40 6.03
CA LEU A 726 -12.84 -26.73 5.47
C LEU A 726 -11.40 -27.22 5.73
N ALA A 727 -10.40 -26.33 5.69
CA ALA A 727 -9.02 -26.65 6.05
C ALA A 727 -8.90 -27.03 7.54
N LEU A 728 -9.54 -26.27 8.44
CA LEU A 728 -9.58 -26.56 9.88
C LEU A 728 -10.25 -27.90 10.21
N ALA A 729 -11.19 -28.36 9.37
CA ALA A 729 -11.84 -29.65 9.52
C ALA A 729 -10.95 -30.84 9.10
N ARG A 730 -9.87 -30.60 8.35
CA ARG A 730 -8.94 -31.61 7.82
C ARG A 730 -7.60 -31.59 8.56
N ARG A 731 -7.59 -32.17 9.77
CA ARG A 731 -6.40 -32.16 10.65
C ARG A 731 -5.23 -32.99 10.11
N GLU A 732 -5.47 -33.89 9.17
CA GLU A 732 -4.48 -34.76 8.55
C GLU A 732 -3.47 -34.02 7.65
N ASN A 733 -3.74 -32.77 7.26
CA ASN A 733 -2.95 -32.03 6.26
C ASN A 733 -1.71 -31.29 6.81
N LEU A 734 -1.34 -31.45 8.09
CA LEU A 734 -0.23 -30.70 8.69
C LEU A 734 1.09 -30.89 7.92
N ASP A 735 1.36 -32.11 7.47
CA ASP A 735 2.59 -32.44 6.72
C ASP A 735 2.58 -31.84 5.31
N ASP A 736 1.41 -31.74 4.68
CA ASP A 736 1.26 -31.10 3.38
C ASP A 736 1.51 -29.58 3.50
N TYR A 737 1.00 -28.95 4.56
CA TYR A 737 1.30 -27.54 4.87
C TYR A 737 2.79 -27.31 5.14
N ALA A 738 3.45 -28.21 5.86
CA ALA A 738 4.89 -28.12 6.12
C ALA A 738 5.71 -28.16 4.82
N ARG A 739 5.42 -29.12 3.93
CA ARG A 739 6.10 -29.24 2.63
C ARG A 739 5.84 -28.05 1.72
N LEU A 740 4.59 -27.56 1.69
CA LEU A 740 4.26 -26.35 0.93
C LEU A 740 5.05 -25.13 1.45
N MET A 741 5.14 -24.93 2.76
CA MET A 741 5.95 -23.84 3.33
C MET A 741 7.42 -23.97 2.95
N GLN A 742 8.00 -25.17 3.04
CA GLN A 742 9.38 -25.44 2.63
C GLN A 742 9.61 -25.17 1.14
N GLN A 743 8.67 -25.54 0.27
CA GLN A 743 8.74 -25.24 -1.15
C GLN A 743 8.70 -23.72 -1.39
N LEU A 744 7.78 -23.00 -0.76
CA LEU A 744 7.66 -21.56 -0.91
C LEU A 744 8.91 -20.82 -0.39
N GLU A 745 9.56 -21.32 0.65
CA GLU A 745 10.86 -20.81 1.12
C GLU A 745 11.98 -21.09 0.12
N ALA A 746 12.03 -22.30 -0.47
CA ALA A 746 13.01 -22.66 -1.48
C ALA A 746 12.88 -21.84 -2.78
N GLU A 747 11.67 -21.35 -3.07
CA GLU A 747 11.38 -20.42 -4.18
C GLU A 747 11.57 -18.94 -3.80
N ASP A 748 12.09 -18.61 -2.61
CA ASP A 748 12.22 -17.24 -2.08
C ASP A 748 10.90 -16.45 -2.00
N ARG A 749 9.77 -17.15 -1.93
CA ARG A 749 8.42 -16.57 -1.87
C ARG A 749 7.98 -16.31 -0.45
N LEU A 750 8.32 -17.19 0.50
CA LEU A 750 7.90 -17.12 1.89
C LEU A 750 9.09 -16.92 2.83
N ASP A 751 8.89 -16.11 3.86
CA ASP A 751 9.77 -16.03 5.03
C ASP A 751 8.91 -16.27 6.27
N ARG A 752 8.97 -17.48 6.83
CA ARG A 752 8.09 -17.89 7.94
C ARG A 752 8.27 -17.04 9.19
N ALA A 753 9.48 -16.56 9.46
CA ALA A 753 9.76 -15.72 10.61
C ALA A 753 9.07 -14.35 10.47
N ILE A 754 9.11 -13.76 9.27
CA ILE A 754 8.39 -12.53 8.96
C ILE A 754 6.89 -12.74 9.08
N GLU A 755 6.34 -13.82 8.53
CA GLU A 755 4.88 -14.08 8.52
C GLU A 755 4.34 -14.70 9.81
N ASN A 756 5.19 -14.91 10.82
CA ASN A 756 4.84 -15.55 12.08
C ASN A 756 4.24 -16.96 11.91
N LEU A 757 4.74 -17.71 10.91
CA LEU A 757 4.43 -19.12 10.70
C LEU A 757 5.43 -20.01 11.46
N PRO A 758 5.01 -21.22 11.90
CA PRO A 758 5.86 -22.10 12.69
C PRO A 758 7.02 -22.70 11.86
N ASP A 759 8.20 -22.77 12.48
CA ASP A 759 9.34 -23.53 11.96
C ASP A 759 9.12 -25.05 12.06
N ASP A 760 10.03 -25.83 11.46
CA ASP A 760 9.91 -27.29 11.40
C ASP A 760 9.92 -27.93 12.79
N ALA A 761 10.67 -27.36 13.74
CA ALA A 761 10.70 -27.84 15.12
C ALA A 761 9.36 -27.61 15.83
N SER A 762 8.74 -26.44 15.62
CA SER A 762 7.42 -26.10 16.16
C SER A 762 6.32 -26.97 15.53
N LEU A 763 6.38 -27.22 14.22
CA LEU A 763 5.48 -28.13 13.52
C LEU A 763 5.60 -29.57 14.04
N GLY A 764 6.83 -30.05 14.30
CA GLY A 764 7.07 -31.35 14.92
C GLY A 764 6.39 -31.49 16.27
N LYS A 765 6.53 -30.49 17.15
CA LYS A 765 5.84 -30.46 18.45
C LYS A 765 4.32 -30.49 18.32
N ARG A 766 3.76 -29.74 17.35
CA ARG A 766 2.31 -29.76 17.09
C ARG A 766 1.84 -31.12 16.60
N ARG A 767 2.62 -31.77 15.72
CA ARG A 767 2.33 -33.14 15.24
C ARG A 767 2.24 -34.12 16.41
N ASP A 768 3.21 -34.10 17.31
CA ASP A 768 3.25 -34.98 18.49
C ASP A 768 2.06 -34.71 19.44
N ALA A 769 1.60 -33.46 19.50
CA ALA A 769 0.43 -33.05 20.29
C ALA A 769 -0.92 -33.27 19.57
N SER A 770 -0.93 -33.77 18.33
CA SER A 770 -2.14 -33.83 17.47
C SER A 770 -2.82 -32.46 17.24
N ASP A 771 -2.02 -31.39 17.31
CA ASP A 771 -2.40 -30.02 16.98
C ASP A 771 -2.17 -29.72 15.49
N ASN A 772 -2.70 -28.59 15.00
CA ASN A 772 -2.52 -28.14 13.62
C ASN A 772 -2.26 -26.63 13.56
N LEU A 773 -2.21 -26.07 12.35
CA LEU A 773 -2.27 -24.64 12.10
C LEU A 773 -3.65 -24.08 12.49
N THR A 774 -3.64 -22.86 13.01
CA THR A 774 -4.82 -22.07 13.34
C THR A 774 -5.37 -21.37 12.09
N ALA A 775 -6.60 -20.86 12.16
CA ALA A 775 -7.21 -20.13 11.05
C ALA A 775 -6.37 -18.92 10.59
N PRO A 776 -5.79 -18.11 11.50
CA PRO A 776 -4.89 -17.01 11.11
C PRO A 776 -3.62 -17.47 10.38
N GLU A 777 -3.04 -18.62 10.74
CA GLU A 777 -1.89 -19.21 10.03
C GLU A 777 -2.30 -19.74 8.65
N LEU A 778 -3.44 -20.42 8.56
CA LEU A 778 -3.99 -20.91 7.30
C LEU A 778 -4.40 -19.77 6.36
N ALA A 779 -4.85 -18.62 6.89
CA ALA A 779 -5.16 -17.43 6.09
C ALA A 779 -3.93 -16.86 5.39
N VAL A 780 -2.77 -16.84 6.08
CA VAL A 780 -1.49 -16.47 5.47
C VAL A 780 -1.13 -17.49 4.38
N LEU A 781 -1.15 -18.79 4.70
CA LEU A 781 -0.79 -19.83 3.75
C LEU A 781 -1.72 -19.86 2.52
N LEU A 782 -3.02 -19.55 2.70
CA LEU A 782 -3.99 -19.38 1.62
C LEU A 782 -3.54 -18.30 0.63
N ALA A 783 -3.15 -17.12 1.15
CA ALA A 783 -2.69 -16.02 0.31
C ALA A 783 -1.40 -16.38 -0.44
N TYR A 784 -0.43 -16.99 0.22
CA TYR A 784 0.82 -17.41 -0.43
C TYR A 784 0.61 -18.50 -1.48
N SER A 785 -0.32 -19.42 -1.25
CA SER A 785 -0.71 -20.44 -2.24
C SER A 785 -1.32 -19.82 -3.49
N LYS A 786 -2.18 -18.80 -3.30
CA LYS A 786 -2.76 -18.04 -4.42
C LYS A 786 -1.71 -17.25 -5.19
N MET A 787 -0.83 -16.53 -4.49
CA MET A 787 0.25 -15.76 -5.15
C MET A 787 1.18 -16.69 -5.95
N TRP A 788 1.54 -17.85 -5.38
CA TRP A 788 2.34 -18.87 -6.06
C TRP A 788 1.66 -19.38 -7.33
N LEU A 789 0.38 -19.77 -7.25
CA LEU A 789 -0.37 -20.26 -8.40
C LEU A 789 -0.53 -19.15 -9.45
N TYR A 790 -0.95 -17.95 -9.04
CA TYR A 790 -1.16 -16.80 -9.93
C TYR A 790 0.06 -16.49 -10.79
N ASP A 791 1.25 -16.40 -10.19
CA ASP A 791 2.48 -16.07 -10.91
C ASP A 791 2.80 -17.10 -11.99
N HIS A 792 2.59 -18.39 -11.70
CA HIS A 792 2.82 -19.46 -12.66
C HIS A 792 1.77 -19.49 -13.77
N LEU A 793 0.50 -19.24 -13.45
CA LEU A 793 -0.56 -19.16 -14.46
C LEU A 793 -0.38 -17.95 -15.38
N LEU A 794 -0.01 -16.79 -14.81
CA LEU A 794 0.26 -15.59 -15.59
C LEU A 794 1.46 -15.76 -16.54
N ALA A 795 2.45 -16.56 -16.15
CA ALA A 795 3.61 -16.86 -16.98
C ALA A 795 3.35 -17.91 -18.08
N SER A 796 2.21 -18.61 -18.04
CA SER A 796 1.86 -19.66 -19.02
C SER A 796 0.97 -19.15 -20.15
N ASN A 797 0.66 -20.02 -21.12
CA ASN A 797 -0.28 -19.74 -22.21
C ASN A 797 -1.74 -19.96 -21.80
N LEU A 798 -1.99 -20.45 -20.58
CA LEU A 798 -3.32 -20.78 -20.09
C LEU A 798 -4.30 -19.58 -20.13
N PRO A 799 -3.90 -18.34 -19.77
CA PRO A 799 -4.79 -17.18 -19.84
C PRO A 799 -5.21 -16.79 -21.26
N ASP A 800 -4.47 -17.21 -22.29
CA ASP A 800 -4.81 -16.96 -23.69
C ASP A 800 -5.65 -18.08 -24.32
N ALA A 801 -5.80 -19.22 -23.63
CA ALA A 801 -6.51 -20.36 -24.17
C ALA A 801 -8.00 -20.01 -24.40
N PRO A 802 -8.59 -20.34 -25.57
CA PRO A 802 -9.95 -19.92 -25.93
C PRO A 802 -11.01 -20.30 -24.89
N TYR A 803 -10.90 -21.49 -24.30
CA TYR A 803 -11.80 -21.96 -23.24
C TYR A 803 -11.72 -21.04 -22.00
N HIS A 804 -10.51 -20.71 -21.55
CA HIS A 804 -10.29 -19.92 -20.35
C HIS A 804 -10.56 -18.42 -20.55
N GLN A 805 -10.48 -17.91 -21.78
CA GLN A 805 -10.89 -16.53 -22.07
C GLN A 805 -12.39 -16.27 -21.80
N GLN A 806 -13.22 -17.31 -21.80
CA GLN A 806 -14.64 -17.19 -21.44
C GLN A 806 -14.81 -16.75 -19.98
N ASN A 807 -13.83 -17.03 -19.11
CA ASN A 807 -13.85 -16.65 -17.69
C ASN A 807 -13.86 -15.14 -17.46
N LEU A 808 -13.40 -14.34 -18.43
CA LEU A 808 -13.53 -12.88 -18.40
C LEU A 808 -15.01 -12.45 -18.25
N ARG A 809 -15.94 -13.19 -18.86
CA ARG A 809 -17.38 -12.92 -18.75
C ARG A 809 -17.93 -13.20 -17.35
N HIS A 810 -17.28 -14.07 -16.57
CA HIS A 810 -17.63 -14.34 -15.19
C HIS A 810 -17.01 -13.34 -14.20
N TYR A 811 -15.92 -12.68 -14.58
CA TYR A 811 -15.31 -11.62 -13.78
C TYR A 811 -16.11 -10.31 -13.82
N PHE A 812 -16.55 -9.90 -15.01
CA PHE A 812 -17.33 -8.66 -15.17
C PHE A 812 -18.83 -8.88 -14.87
N PRO A 813 -19.55 -7.83 -14.41
CA PRO A 813 -21.01 -7.88 -14.31
C PRO A 813 -21.67 -8.29 -15.64
N ALA A 814 -22.75 -9.06 -15.55
CA ALA A 814 -23.46 -9.59 -16.72
C ALA A 814 -23.87 -8.49 -17.73
N GLN A 815 -24.24 -7.31 -17.24
CA GLN A 815 -24.57 -6.13 -18.04
C GLN A 815 -23.43 -5.74 -19.00
N LEU A 816 -22.17 -5.89 -18.59
CA LEU A 816 -21.00 -5.63 -19.42
C LEU A 816 -20.67 -6.80 -20.34
N ALA A 817 -20.82 -8.03 -19.86
CA ALA A 817 -20.60 -9.22 -20.67
C ALA A 817 -21.56 -9.27 -21.87
N GLU A 818 -22.79 -8.82 -21.72
CA GLU A 818 -23.76 -8.77 -22.81
C GLU A 818 -23.47 -7.67 -23.83
N LYS A 819 -23.19 -6.43 -23.38
CA LYS A 819 -23.09 -5.25 -24.27
C LYS A 819 -21.67 -4.95 -24.75
N TYR A 820 -20.66 -5.28 -23.95
CA TYR A 820 -19.27 -4.84 -24.15
C TYR A 820 -18.27 -6.00 -24.19
N SER A 821 -18.73 -7.25 -24.38
CA SER A 821 -17.85 -8.44 -24.44
C SER A 821 -16.73 -8.36 -25.48
N LYS A 822 -16.94 -7.65 -26.60
CA LYS A 822 -15.91 -7.46 -27.62
C LYS A 822 -14.64 -6.76 -27.08
N TYR A 823 -14.77 -5.93 -26.04
CA TYR A 823 -13.65 -5.23 -25.42
C TYR A 823 -12.95 -6.05 -24.31
N MET A 824 -13.55 -7.16 -23.89
CA MET A 824 -12.97 -8.01 -22.83
C MET A 824 -11.72 -8.75 -23.35
N ALA A 825 -11.77 -9.25 -24.59
CA ALA A 825 -10.62 -9.93 -25.21
C ALA A 825 -9.46 -8.97 -25.50
N THR A 826 -9.75 -7.68 -25.74
CA THR A 826 -8.73 -6.62 -25.93
C THR A 826 -8.39 -5.90 -24.63
N HIS A 827 -8.96 -6.32 -23.50
CA HIS A 827 -8.66 -5.71 -22.20
C HIS A 827 -7.18 -5.86 -21.89
N ARG A 828 -6.52 -4.76 -21.53
CA ARG A 828 -5.07 -4.74 -21.32
C ARG A 828 -4.61 -5.75 -20.25
N LEU A 829 -5.45 -5.95 -19.23
CA LEU A 829 -5.20 -6.88 -18.13
C LEU A 829 -5.95 -8.22 -18.28
N HIS A 830 -6.35 -8.63 -19.48
CA HIS A 830 -7.14 -9.86 -19.65
C HIS A 830 -6.39 -11.10 -19.12
N ARG A 831 -5.06 -11.15 -19.28
CA ARG A 831 -4.22 -12.23 -18.75
C ARG A 831 -4.26 -12.25 -17.22
N GLU A 832 -4.02 -11.11 -16.59
CA GLU A 832 -4.01 -10.96 -15.14
C GLU A 832 -5.40 -11.27 -14.55
N ILE A 833 -6.48 -10.75 -15.14
CA ILE A 833 -7.86 -11.05 -14.72
C ILE A 833 -8.15 -12.56 -14.80
N THR A 834 -7.79 -13.20 -15.91
CA THR A 834 -8.04 -14.62 -16.12
C THR A 834 -7.24 -15.48 -15.13
N SER A 835 -5.96 -15.18 -14.93
CA SER A 835 -5.12 -15.85 -13.91
C SER A 835 -5.68 -15.68 -12.50
N THR A 836 -6.08 -14.47 -12.11
CA THR A 836 -6.71 -14.21 -10.80
C THR A 836 -8.00 -14.99 -10.63
N TRP A 837 -8.86 -15.05 -11.66
CA TRP A 837 -10.11 -15.81 -11.59
C TRP A 837 -9.83 -17.30 -11.41
N LEU A 838 -8.96 -17.88 -12.23
CA LEU A 838 -8.60 -19.30 -12.18
C LEU A 838 -7.96 -19.69 -10.85
N THR A 839 -7.07 -18.84 -10.34
CA THR A 839 -6.44 -19.03 -9.03
C THR A 839 -7.47 -19.02 -7.90
N ASN A 840 -8.37 -18.03 -7.90
CA ASN A 840 -9.39 -17.96 -6.87
C ASN A 840 -10.37 -19.13 -6.95
N ASP A 841 -10.83 -19.50 -8.15
CA ASP A 841 -11.76 -20.61 -8.33
C ASP A 841 -11.14 -21.92 -7.81
N LEU A 842 -9.96 -22.28 -8.31
CA LEU A 842 -9.26 -23.50 -7.92
C LEU A 842 -8.96 -23.53 -6.42
N VAL A 843 -8.30 -22.52 -5.87
CA VAL A 843 -7.82 -22.56 -4.48
C VAL A 843 -8.98 -22.45 -3.49
N ASN A 844 -10.00 -21.63 -3.77
CA ASN A 844 -11.16 -21.52 -2.88
C ASN A 844 -11.94 -22.85 -2.86
N ARG A 845 -12.12 -23.50 -4.02
CA ARG A 845 -12.92 -24.72 -4.14
C ARG A 845 -12.18 -25.98 -3.71
N LEU A 846 -10.93 -26.19 -4.16
CA LEU A 846 -10.15 -27.39 -3.85
C LEU A 846 -9.41 -27.29 -2.50
N GLY A 847 -8.97 -26.09 -2.13
CA GLY A 847 -8.25 -25.80 -0.89
C GLY A 847 -6.72 -25.91 -1.00
N ILE A 848 -6.02 -25.42 0.02
CA ILE A 848 -4.55 -25.25 0.03
C ILE A 848 -3.80 -26.56 -0.22
N ALA A 849 -3.98 -27.56 0.66
CA ALA A 849 -3.22 -28.81 0.61
C ALA A 849 -3.55 -29.64 -0.64
N ALA A 850 -4.83 -29.77 -0.98
CA ALA A 850 -5.27 -30.53 -2.15
C ALA A 850 -4.79 -29.87 -3.46
N THR A 851 -4.78 -28.53 -3.56
CA THR A 851 -4.18 -27.85 -4.72
C THR A 851 -2.69 -28.17 -4.86
N TRP A 852 -1.96 -28.15 -3.74
CA TRP A 852 -0.54 -28.51 -3.74
C TRP A 852 -0.32 -29.97 -4.14
N ARG A 853 -1.04 -30.95 -3.55
CA ARG A 853 -0.92 -32.36 -3.93
C ARG A 853 -1.27 -32.61 -5.39
N ALA A 854 -2.39 -32.05 -5.86
CA ALA A 854 -2.83 -32.18 -7.22
C ALA A 854 -1.84 -31.57 -8.23
N SER A 855 -1.09 -30.52 -7.83
CA SER A 855 0.01 -29.98 -8.64
C SER A 855 1.15 -30.98 -8.82
N GLN A 856 1.49 -31.75 -7.78
CA GLN A 856 2.52 -32.78 -7.86
C GLN A 856 2.09 -33.92 -8.78
N ALA A 857 0.79 -34.26 -8.80
CA ALA A 857 0.25 -35.30 -9.67
C ALA A 857 0.17 -34.86 -11.15
N SER A 858 -0.20 -33.61 -11.42
CA SER A 858 -0.44 -33.11 -12.78
C SER A 858 0.84 -32.76 -13.56
N GLY A 859 2.01 -32.77 -12.91
CA GLY A 859 3.30 -32.44 -13.52
C GLY A 859 3.57 -30.94 -13.63
N ASP A 860 2.60 -30.15 -14.08
CA ASP A 860 2.66 -28.68 -14.06
C ASP A 860 1.31 -28.04 -13.65
N LEU A 861 1.37 -26.72 -13.36
CA LEU A 861 0.23 -25.96 -12.86
C LEU A 861 -0.83 -25.63 -13.92
N SER A 862 -0.45 -25.54 -15.20
CA SER A 862 -1.41 -25.34 -16.29
C SER A 862 -2.23 -26.62 -16.53
N ALA A 863 -1.56 -27.78 -16.51
CA ALA A 863 -2.19 -29.09 -16.55
C ALA A 863 -3.13 -29.30 -15.35
N LEU A 864 -2.71 -28.91 -14.13
CA LEU A 864 -3.58 -28.94 -12.96
C LEU A 864 -4.88 -28.17 -13.18
N VAL A 865 -4.81 -26.92 -13.66
CA VAL A 865 -6.02 -26.12 -13.88
C VAL A 865 -6.93 -26.75 -14.93
N ASN A 866 -6.36 -27.33 -16.00
CA ASN A 866 -7.13 -28.05 -17.01
C ASN A 866 -7.79 -29.32 -16.43
N HIS A 867 -7.06 -30.15 -15.68
CA HIS A 867 -7.63 -31.32 -15.01
C HIS A 867 -8.72 -30.95 -14.01
N TYR A 868 -8.51 -29.89 -13.22
CA TYR A 868 -9.53 -29.37 -12.31
C TYR A 868 -10.77 -28.89 -13.07
N THR A 869 -10.60 -28.17 -14.18
CA THR A 869 -11.71 -27.71 -15.02
C THR A 869 -12.51 -28.91 -15.54
N ILE A 870 -11.84 -29.93 -16.09
CA ILE A 870 -12.49 -31.15 -16.58
C ILE A 870 -13.24 -31.85 -15.43
N ALA A 871 -12.59 -32.03 -14.27
CA ALA A 871 -13.20 -32.68 -13.11
C ALA A 871 -14.44 -31.91 -12.60
N ARG A 872 -14.36 -30.57 -12.57
CA ARG A 872 -15.45 -29.68 -12.15
C ARG A 872 -16.65 -29.80 -13.07
N GLU A 873 -16.45 -29.67 -14.38
CA GLU A 873 -17.54 -29.72 -15.37
C GLU A 873 -18.15 -31.12 -15.49
N THR A 874 -17.32 -32.17 -15.53
CA THR A 874 -17.81 -33.56 -15.65
C THR A 874 -18.57 -34.03 -14.41
N SER A 875 -18.36 -33.37 -13.26
CA SER A 875 -19.03 -33.67 -11.99
C SER A 875 -20.23 -32.77 -11.70
N ASP A 876 -20.50 -31.77 -12.54
CA ASP A 876 -21.46 -30.69 -12.26
C ASP A 876 -21.26 -30.07 -10.85
N ALA A 877 -19.99 -29.85 -10.50
CA ALA A 877 -19.60 -29.48 -9.14
C ALA A 877 -20.10 -28.07 -8.75
N GLU A 878 -20.19 -27.15 -9.72
CA GLU A 878 -20.70 -25.79 -9.47
C GLU A 878 -22.17 -25.79 -9.01
N ALA A 879 -23.03 -26.58 -9.66
CA ALA A 879 -24.42 -26.73 -9.23
C ALA A 879 -24.51 -27.36 -7.82
N LEU A 880 -23.71 -28.41 -7.55
CA LEU A 880 -23.67 -29.05 -6.24
C LEU A 880 -23.25 -28.09 -5.13
N TRP A 881 -22.22 -27.26 -5.37
CA TRP A 881 -21.81 -26.23 -4.43
C TRP A 881 -22.92 -25.23 -4.15
N GLN A 882 -23.55 -24.68 -5.20
CA GLN A 882 -24.65 -23.71 -5.04
C GLN A 882 -25.81 -24.31 -4.24
N GLU A 883 -26.17 -25.57 -4.48
CA GLU A 883 -27.23 -26.27 -3.74
C GLU A 883 -26.86 -26.56 -2.28
N ILE A 884 -25.59 -26.89 -1.98
CA ILE A 884 -25.08 -27.06 -0.60
C ILE A 884 -25.12 -25.71 0.14
N GLU A 885 -24.63 -24.65 -0.50
CA GLU A 885 -24.59 -23.29 0.07
C GLU A 885 -26.00 -22.73 0.30
N ALA A 886 -26.97 -23.08 -0.55
CA ALA A 886 -28.38 -22.74 -0.34
C ALA A 886 -29.00 -23.36 0.92
N GLN A 887 -28.31 -24.31 1.58
CA GLN A 887 -28.71 -24.90 2.86
C GLN A 887 -28.18 -24.14 4.08
N ASP A 888 -27.57 -22.98 3.89
CA ASP A 888 -27.12 -22.12 4.97
C ASP A 888 -28.26 -21.84 5.98
N ASN A 889 -27.99 -22.14 7.26
CA ASN A 889 -28.95 -22.06 8.38
C ASN A 889 -30.18 -22.98 8.25
N ARG A 890 -30.25 -23.88 7.26
CA ARG A 890 -31.33 -24.86 7.09
C ARG A 890 -30.93 -26.25 7.57
N VAL A 891 -29.66 -26.61 7.39
CA VAL A 891 -29.06 -27.85 7.90
C VAL A 891 -27.90 -27.53 8.83
N PRO A 892 -27.45 -28.46 9.69
CA PRO A 892 -26.29 -28.24 10.54
C PRO A 892 -25.05 -27.85 9.72
N ALA A 893 -24.32 -26.83 10.17
CA ALA A 893 -23.12 -26.35 9.49
C ALA A 893 -22.04 -27.45 9.35
N THR A 894 -21.98 -28.36 10.32
CA THR A 894 -21.09 -29.53 10.31
C THR A 894 -21.42 -30.49 9.18
N LEU A 895 -22.71 -30.65 8.82
CA LEU A 895 -23.12 -31.42 7.66
C LEU A 895 -22.66 -30.74 6.37
N GLN A 896 -22.85 -29.43 6.22
CA GLN A 896 -22.34 -28.72 5.04
C GLN A 896 -20.83 -28.92 4.86
N ILE A 897 -20.04 -28.79 5.94
CA ILE A 897 -18.60 -29.07 5.92
C ILE A 897 -18.30 -30.50 5.43
N GLN A 898 -19.04 -31.50 5.91
CA GLN A 898 -18.88 -32.88 5.47
C GLN A 898 -19.15 -33.05 3.97
N LEU A 899 -20.23 -32.46 3.45
CA LEU A 899 -20.63 -32.57 2.04
C LEU A 899 -19.65 -31.85 1.11
N GLU A 900 -19.17 -30.67 1.51
CA GLU A 900 -18.13 -29.92 0.81
C GLU A 900 -16.83 -30.70 0.71
N LEU A 901 -16.38 -31.31 1.82
CA LEU A 901 -15.20 -32.17 1.84
C LEU A 901 -15.39 -33.42 0.96
N ARG A 902 -16.61 -34.00 0.93
CA ARG A 902 -16.94 -35.13 0.07
C ARG A 902 -16.79 -34.78 -1.42
N LEU A 903 -17.24 -33.59 -1.82
CA LEU A 903 -17.09 -33.11 -3.18
C LEU A 903 -15.63 -32.80 -3.52
N ARG A 904 -14.86 -32.22 -2.58
CA ARG A 904 -13.41 -32.01 -2.76
C ARG A 904 -12.64 -33.30 -2.97
N ASP A 905 -12.91 -34.33 -2.17
CA ASP A 905 -12.26 -35.63 -2.31
C ASP A 905 -12.56 -36.27 -3.67
N HIS A 906 -13.78 -36.08 -4.17
CA HIS A 906 -14.17 -36.54 -5.50
C HIS A 906 -13.39 -35.81 -6.61
N LEU A 907 -13.27 -34.48 -6.52
CA LEU A 907 -12.52 -33.69 -7.48
C LEU A 907 -11.03 -34.01 -7.46
N GLU A 908 -10.42 -34.13 -6.27
CA GLU A 908 -9.00 -34.46 -6.13
C GLU A 908 -8.68 -35.82 -6.76
N ARG A 909 -9.49 -36.85 -6.48
CA ARG A 909 -9.32 -38.17 -7.10
C ARG A 909 -9.51 -38.11 -8.61
N SER A 910 -10.46 -37.32 -9.10
CA SER A 910 -10.71 -37.14 -10.53
C SER A 910 -9.52 -36.47 -11.22
N ILE A 911 -8.94 -35.44 -10.61
CA ILE A 911 -7.72 -34.77 -11.09
C ILE A 911 -6.55 -35.75 -11.15
N GLU A 912 -6.32 -36.52 -10.09
CA GLU A 912 -5.26 -37.54 -10.06
C GLU A 912 -5.45 -38.61 -11.16
N ALA A 913 -6.70 -39.01 -11.43
CA ALA A 913 -7.00 -39.96 -12.50
C ALA A 913 -6.72 -39.35 -13.87
N LEU A 914 -7.19 -38.14 -14.15
CA LEU A 914 -6.92 -37.43 -15.40
C LEU A 914 -5.40 -37.28 -15.64
N ALA A 915 -4.66 -36.86 -14.61
CA ALA A 915 -3.22 -36.72 -14.66
C ALA A 915 -2.49 -38.05 -14.93
N ARG A 916 -2.87 -39.13 -14.22
CA ARG A 916 -2.27 -40.46 -14.39
C ARG A 916 -2.45 -41.01 -15.81
N HIS A 917 -3.57 -40.68 -16.45
CA HIS A 917 -3.90 -41.10 -17.81
C HIS A 917 -3.45 -40.10 -18.89
N GLY A 918 -2.76 -39.02 -18.50
CA GLY A 918 -2.16 -38.06 -19.44
C GLY A 918 -3.18 -37.32 -20.30
N VAL A 919 -4.37 -37.02 -19.76
CA VAL A 919 -5.42 -36.32 -20.51
C VAL A 919 -4.94 -34.92 -20.88
N SER A 920 -4.88 -34.62 -22.18
CA SER A 920 -4.50 -33.30 -22.66
C SER A 920 -5.61 -32.27 -22.40
N GLY A 921 -5.20 -31.03 -22.10
CA GLY A 921 -6.07 -29.87 -22.00
C GLY A 921 -6.09 -28.98 -23.24
N ASP A 922 -5.60 -29.45 -24.40
CA ASP A 922 -5.52 -28.64 -25.63
C ASP A 922 -6.90 -28.23 -26.17
N ASP A 923 -7.89 -29.14 -26.09
CA ASP A 923 -9.30 -28.88 -26.42
C ASP A 923 -10.20 -29.32 -25.26
N LEU A 924 -10.33 -28.42 -24.28
CA LEU A 924 -11.16 -28.64 -23.09
C LEU A 924 -12.63 -28.86 -23.43
N GLU A 925 -13.18 -28.10 -24.38
CA GLU A 925 -14.61 -28.15 -24.70
C GLU A 925 -15.00 -29.53 -25.26
N THR A 926 -14.23 -30.03 -26.22
CA THR A 926 -14.43 -31.37 -26.79
C THR A 926 -14.21 -32.45 -25.74
N THR A 927 -13.13 -32.35 -24.94
CA THR A 927 -12.79 -33.34 -23.92
C THR A 927 -13.89 -33.46 -22.87
N ILE A 928 -14.37 -32.32 -22.35
CA ILE A 928 -15.44 -32.26 -21.35
C ILE A 928 -16.72 -32.86 -21.90
N SER A 929 -17.12 -32.45 -23.11
CA SER A 929 -18.35 -32.93 -23.76
C SER A 929 -18.33 -34.45 -23.96
N GLN A 930 -17.22 -35.00 -24.45
CA GLN A 930 -17.06 -36.44 -24.66
C GLN A 930 -17.10 -37.21 -23.34
N LEU A 931 -16.38 -36.75 -22.31
CA LEU A 931 -16.37 -37.40 -21.00
C LEU A 931 -17.76 -37.36 -20.36
N GLN A 932 -18.45 -36.21 -20.39
CA GLN A 932 -19.81 -36.08 -19.86
C GLN A 932 -20.80 -37.05 -20.55
N GLN A 933 -20.74 -37.16 -21.87
CA GLN A 933 -21.58 -38.10 -22.63
C GLN A 933 -21.33 -39.55 -22.22
N ARG A 934 -20.05 -39.96 -22.16
CA ARG A 934 -19.66 -41.34 -21.79
C ARG A 934 -20.01 -41.66 -20.32
N ILE A 935 -19.77 -40.73 -19.40
CA ILE A 935 -20.15 -40.88 -17.99
C ILE A 935 -21.67 -41.06 -17.88
N THR A 936 -22.45 -40.21 -18.56
CA THR A 936 -23.91 -40.28 -18.54
C THR A 936 -24.41 -41.63 -19.06
N ALA A 937 -23.81 -42.15 -20.14
CA ALA A 937 -24.15 -43.46 -20.69
C ALA A 937 -23.87 -44.60 -19.69
N LEU A 938 -22.69 -44.65 -19.08
CA LEU A 938 -22.34 -45.68 -18.09
C LEU A 938 -23.22 -45.64 -16.84
N LEU A 939 -23.54 -44.43 -16.35
CA LEU A 939 -24.44 -44.25 -15.22
C LEU A 939 -25.87 -44.70 -15.55
N ALA A 940 -26.36 -44.42 -16.76
CA ALA A 940 -27.65 -44.89 -17.22
C ALA A 940 -27.70 -46.43 -17.30
N THR A 941 -26.64 -47.05 -17.82
CA THR A 941 -26.52 -48.52 -17.87
C THR A 941 -26.48 -49.13 -16.47
N ALA A 942 -25.72 -48.55 -15.54
CA ALA A 942 -25.67 -48.99 -14.15
C ALA A 942 -27.05 -48.95 -13.49
N HIS A 943 -27.81 -47.86 -13.66
CA HIS A 943 -29.16 -47.73 -13.14
C HIS A 943 -30.15 -48.70 -13.79
N ALA A 944 -30.01 -48.98 -15.09
CA ALA A 944 -30.84 -49.97 -15.78
C ALA A 944 -30.56 -51.40 -15.30
N GLN A 945 -29.29 -51.75 -15.04
CA GLN A 945 -28.89 -53.10 -14.63
C GLN A 945 -29.09 -53.39 -13.14
N ARG A 946 -28.89 -52.38 -12.27
CA ARG A 946 -28.81 -52.55 -10.81
C ARG A 946 -29.85 -51.75 -10.02
N GLY A 947 -30.71 -50.99 -10.70
CA GLY A 947 -31.68 -50.10 -10.05
C GLY A 947 -31.05 -48.77 -9.60
N GLN A 948 -31.84 -47.94 -8.92
CA GLN A 948 -31.35 -46.64 -8.42
C GLN A 948 -30.31 -46.84 -7.32
N SER A 949 -29.26 -46.00 -7.32
CA SER A 949 -28.26 -46.01 -6.25
C SER A 949 -28.92 -45.70 -4.89
N ARG A 950 -28.57 -46.49 -3.86
CA ARG A 950 -29.04 -46.31 -2.47
C ARG A 950 -27.85 -46.23 -1.51
N PRO A 951 -26.99 -45.22 -1.67
CA PRO A 951 -25.83 -45.05 -0.81
C PRO A 951 -26.25 -44.86 0.66
N ARG A 952 -25.51 -45.51 1.57
CA ARG A 952 -25.80 -45.55 3.02
C ARG A 952 -25.99 -44.16 3.65
N ASP A 953 -25.29 -43.16 3.14
CA ASP A 953 -25.28 -41.80 3.69
C ASP A 953 -26.55 -40.99 3.35
N LYS A 954 -27.26 -41.34 2.26
CA LYS A 954 -28.44 -40.57 1.78
C LYS A 954 -29.49 -40.40 2.86
N ALA A 955 -29.90 -41.49 3.50
CA ALA A 955 -30.93 -41.47 4.54
C ALA A 955 -30.48 -40.66 5.78
N ALA A 956 -29.19 -40.76 6.14
CA ALA A 956 -28.63 -40.00 7.26
C ALA A 956 -28.65 -38.49 6.99
N TRP A 957 -28.30 -38.05 5.78
CA TRP A 957 -28.33 -36.63 5.41
C TRP A 957 -29.76 -36.08 5.31
N GLN A 958 -30.71 -36.87 4.81
CA GLN A 958 -32.13 -36.50 4.77
C GLN A 958 -32.70 -36.31 6.18
N ASN A 959 -32.32 -37.16 7.14
CA ASN A 959 -32.72 -37.01 8.54
C ASN A 959 -32.19 -35.72 9.18
N LEU A 960 -31.13 -35.12 8.60
CA LEU A 960 -30.57 -33.83 9.01
C LEU A 960 -31.13 -32.65 8.20
N GLY A 961 -32.14 -32.87 7.35
CA GLY A 961 -32.85 -31.84 6.60
C GLY A 961 -32.36 -31.61 5.18
N LEU A 962 -31.41 -32.41 4.66
CA LEU A 962 -30.90 -32.24 3.29
C LEU A 962 -31.97 -32.64 2.26
N PRO A 963 -32.22 -31.84 1.20
CA PRO A 963 -33.15 -32.21 0.13
C PRO A 963 -32.79 -33.55 -0.53
N GLU A 964 -33.80 -34.36 -0.85
CA GLU A 964 -33.60 -35.71 -1.39
C GLU A 964 -32.76 -35.73 -2.67
N ALA A 965 -33.03 -34.82 -3.61
CA ALA A 965 -32.33 -34.76 -4.89
C ALA A 965 -30.82 -34.47 -4.71
N LEU A 966 -30.49 -33.49 -3.85
CA LEU A 966 -29.11 -33.14 -3.52
C LEU A 966 -28.40 -34.29 -2.80
N ALA A 967 -29.08 -34.92 -1.82
CA ALA A 967 -28.54 -36.07 -1.10
C ALA A 967 -28.22 -37.24 -2.05
N ALA A 968 -29.09 -37.52 -3.02
CA ALA A 968 -28.88 -38.57 -4.01
C ALA A 968 -27.68 -38.27 -4.93
N ARG A 969 -27.55 -37.04 -5.44
CA ARG A 969 -26.45 -36.64 -6.31
C ARG A 969 -25.09 -36.72 -5.60
N LEU A 970 -24.97 -36.15 -4.40
CA LEU A 970 -23.72 -36.17 -3.62
C LEU A 970 -23.30 -37.59 -3.24
N ALA A 971 -24.28 -38.44 -2.95
CA ALA A 971 -24.00 -39.81 -2.55
C ALA A 971 -23.67 -40.71 -3.76
N ALA A 972 -23.97 -40.27 -5.00
CA ALA A 972 -23.60 -40.93 -6.24
C ALA A 972 -22.18 -40.56 -6.75
N LEU A 973 -21.51 -39.56 -6.17
CA LEU A 973 -20.15 -39.14 -6.59
C LEU A 973 -19.14 -40.30 -6.70
N PRO A 974 -19.07 -41.28 -5.78
CA PRO A 974 -18.16 -42.42 -5.95
C PRO A 974 -18.45 -43.25 -7.20
N LEU A 975 -19.72 -43.40 -7.59
CA LEU A 975 -20.11 -44.14 -8.81
C LEU A 975 -19.68 -43.37 -10.05
N GLN A 976 -19.86 -42.04 -10.04
CA GLN A 976 -19.41 -41.16 -11.10
C GLN A 976 -17.88 -41.18 -11.26
N PHE A 977 -17.13 -41.19 -10.14
CA PHE A 977 -15.68 -41.33 -10.17
C PHE A 977 -15.24 -42.66 -10.81
N GLU A 978 -15.87 -43.78 -10.43
CA GLU A 978 -15.53 -45.07 -11.03
C GLU A 978 -15.87 -45.10 -12.53
N ALA A 979 -16.97 -44.47 -12.94
CA ALA A 979 -17.33 -44.34 -14.36
C ALA A 979 -16.24 -43.56 -15.12
N LEU A 980 -15.81 -42.41 -14.59
CA LEU A 980 -14.69 -41.63 -15.15
C LEU A 980 -13.42 -42.50 -15.24
N ASN A 981 -13.06 -43.19 -14.16
CA ASN A 981 -11.84 -43.99 -14.12
C ASN A 981 -11.87 -45.15 -15.13
N THR A 982 -13.03 -45.81 -15.32
CA THR A 982 -13.21 -46.83 -16.35
C THR A 982 -13.08 -46.23 -17.76
N ILE A 983 -13.68 -45.07 -18.00
CA ILE A 983 -13.60 -44.35 -19.29
C ILE A 983 -12.15 -44.01 -19.66
N LEU A 984 -11.36 -43.58 -18.67
CA LEU A 984 -9.94 -43.23 -18.85
C LEU A 984 -9.04 -44.47 -19.01
N ALA A 985 -9.42 -45.61 -18.42
CA ALA A 985 -8.67 -46.86 -18.50
C ALA A 985 -8.98 -47.69 -19.76
N ALA A 986 -10.17 -47.53 -20.34
CA ALA A 986 -10.61 -48.27 -21.52
C ALA A 986 -9.72 -47.98 -22.74
N LYS A 987 -9.35 -49.03 -23.47
CA LYS A 987 -8.50 -48.92 -24.68
C LYS A 987 -9.29 -48.46 -25.90
N ASP A 988 -10.55 -48.87 -25.97
CA ASP A 988 -11.52 -48.48 -26.99
C ASP A 988 -12.95 -48.63 -26.46
N ASP A 989 -13.94 -48.17 -27.23
CA ASP A 989 -15.35 -48.22 -26.83
C ASP A 989 -15.93 -49.65 -26.80
N SER A 990 -15.23 -50.64 -27.38
CA SER A 990 -15.68 -52.03 -27.36
C SER A 990 -15.34 -52.75 -26.04
N SER A 991 -14.25 -52.36 -25.36
CA SER A 991 -13.91 -52.88 -24.03
C SER A 991 -14.60 -52.13 -22.89
N LEU A 992 -15.10 -50.90 -23.13
CA LEU A 992 -15.62 -50.01 -22.10
C LEU A 992 -16.73 -50.62 -21.23
N GLU A 993 -17.71 -51.29 -21.85
CA GLU A 993 -18.84 -51.89 -21.12
C GLU A 993 -18.38 -53.12 -20.31
N GLU A 994 -17.42 -53.90 -20.81
CA GLU A 994 -16.83 -55.02 -20.08
C GLU A 994 -16.00 -54.54 -18.88
N ASP A 995 -15.15 -53.54 -19.10
CA ASP A 995 -14.33 -52.89 -18.08
C ASP A 995 -15.18 -52.21 -16.99
N TRP A 996 -16.41 -51.80 -17.32
CA TRP A 996 -17.37 -51.20 -16.37
C TRP A 996 -18.00 -52.21 -15.41
N GLN A 997 -18.16 -53.46 -15.81
CA GLN A 997 -18.86 -54.46 -14.99
C GLN A 997 -18.10 -54.82 -13.71
N GLN A 998 -16.76 -54.80 -13.74
CA GLN A 998 -15.93 -55.10 -12.57
C GLN A 998 -16.08 -54.08 -11.43
N PRO A 999 -15.87 -52.76 -11.63
CA PRO A 999 -16.10 -51.76 -10.59
C PRO A 999 -17.58 -51.69 -10.18
N LEU A 1000 -18.52 -51.84 -11.12
CA LEU A 1000 -19.95 -51.87 -10.80
C LEU A 1000 -20.30 -53.00 -9.83
N THR A 1001 -19.80 -54.21 -10.07
CA THR A 1001 -20.01 -55.37 -9.16
C THR A 1001 -19.43 -55.12 -7.77
N ARG A 1002 -18.25 -54.49 -7.69
CA ARG A 1002 -17.64 -54.10 -6.41
C ARG A 1002 -18.50 -53.10 -5.64
N LEU A 1003 -19.03 -52.08 -6.31
CA LEU A 1003 -19.90 -51.06 -5.69
C LEU A 1003 -21.24 -51.66 -5.21
N VAL A 1004 -21.80 -52.62 -5.97
CA VAL A 1004 -22.97 -53.40 -5.52
C VAL A 1004 -22.64 -54.16 -4.24
N GLY A 1005 -21.50 -54.85 -4.17
CA GLY A 1005 -21.04 -55.56 -2.96
C GLY A 1005 -20.83 -54.65 -1.74
N GLN A 1006 -20.59 -53.35 -1.95
CA GLN A 1006 -20.49 -52.33 -0.91
C GLN A 1006 -21.86 -51.75 -0.49
N GLY A 1007 -22.95 -52.17 -1.14
CA GLY A 1007 -24.31 -51.71 -0.88
C GLY A 1007 -24.63 -50.35 -1.49
N MET A 1008 -24.02 -50.02 -2.63
CA MET A 1008 -24.30 -48.76 -3.35
C MET A 1008 -25.61 -48.78 -4.15
N PHE A 1009 -26.16 -49.97 -4.43
CA PHE A 1009 -27.39 -50.20 -5.18
C PHE A 1009 -28.42 -50.98 -4.33
N GLN A 1010 -29.69 -50.97 -4.74
CA GLN A 1010 -30.80 -51.64 -4.03
C GLN A 1010 -30.70 -53.17 -4.03
#